data_AF-A0AAW5EQC6-F1
#
_entry.id   AF-A0AAW5EQC6-F1
#
_cell.length_a   1.000
_cell.length_b   1.000
_cell.length_c   1.000
_cell.angle_alpha   90.00
_cell.angle_beta   90.00
_cell.angle_gamma   90.00
#
_symmetry.space_group_name_H-M   'P 1'
#
loop_
_entity.id
_entity.type
_entity.pdbx_description
1 polymer ?
#
loop_
_entity_poly.entity_id
_entity_poly.type
_entity_poly.pdbx_seq_one_letter_code
_entity_poly.pdbx_strand_id
1 'polypeptide(L)'
;MIPRALSPRRPAGTCAMPRHVLAAVMVVMGGTNGTTWAATLTPVPSPPGGPSPAHAAGPRTRHLAASTAPATTDVRTSATTPALTHEHISVTQAHPHGHQPGGGLLREEKAPKSVSTIGTDFMDKQAPSATAFDMVAMLPGANVATSDPLGFSPQTNINVRGMGGDSIGYLLEGMPLNDIAYYNGYPGQFADTENYQTVSLAQGAADLDAPVLNAAGGLMEMTFRDPAEHAGGYADVSYGSYNTNREFLRLETGTLGHTGIRGFVSYSHGYTDNWRGAGHDERQHIDFKFLRDWGNDNRISLIGTWNTMVASYYPLVDKADWKQSGPFGAANNLARTYDPNDAAGGADYAPLYRQPERIFYVAAPSHFNLTHGLRLKMTPYAQWSYGNDPSGTTLADAGMYAEGQATPRGVPGVDDLVRANWTQNSYRAGVNATLDWHIANHDLVLGAWYDYSDDNEKQPFTAVSANGTAADIWVDRISRTILTPDGRQLQAGGFHSIAQTNALYAGDRMTFLHRRLHLEVGFKDVMLDRHGSTTDAAWNQTNVSSNTSIPLPRMAISYQITPRHQVFFNTTTSFRTPDESALFTTYSPITGALDPSRVKNQYSVSEELGYRYSGTWLMGGVTLFNYDFTNREIQTTIDVNNATVASTLNGGGQTTRGVDVEVGTHPWHHWSPYLSGEYLHATIDNDISANGDLLPTRGLTAVNSPTLQASAGLSYDDGHFFGMASVKYVGHQYATFMNDERLSDHTTGNLAFGYRMDSHYFLSRPEFRMNFINITNQHYLSGVAAPTFNARDTTGVHGTTIAGQAPTYYVGGGLAVLFTASTGF
;
A
#
# COMPACT_ATOMS: atom_id res chain seq x y z
N MET A 1 -6.71 -33.57 -31.93
CA MET A 1 -6.33 -34.93 -32.41
C MET A 1 -5.13 -35.39 -31.60
N ILE A 2 -5.33 -36.45 -30.83
CA ILE A 2 -4.35 -37.24 -30.06
C ILE A 2 -3.52 -38.11 -31.07
N PRO A 3 -2.53 -38.98 -30.73
CA PRO A 3 -1.58 -39.11 -29.61
C PRO A 3 -0.12 -39.47 -30.02
N ARG A 4 0.81 -39.48 -29.04
CA ARG A 4 1.57 -40.66 -28.54
C ARG A 4 2.92 -40.21 -27.94
N ALA A 5 3.56 -40.83 -26.96
CA ALA A 5 3.24 -41.75 -25.86
C ALA A 5 4.58 -42.06 -25.14
N LEU A 6 4.50 -42.45 -23.86
CA LEU A 6 5.42 -43.33 -23.10
C LEU A 6 6.60 -42.73 -22.28
N SER A 7 6.36 -42.75 -20.96
CA SER A 7 7.25 -42.88 -19.79
C SER A 7 7.84 -44.32 -19.65
N PRO A 8 8.55 -44.79 -18.59
CA PRO A 8 9.41 -44.17 -17.53
C PRO A 8 10.80 -44.87 -17.38
N ARG A 9 11.67 -44.39 -16.48
CA ARG A 9 12.35 -45.21 -15.43
C ARG A 9 13.25 -44.38 -14.48
N ARG A 10 13.06 -44.54 -13.16
CA ARG A 10 14.06 -44.29 -12.09
C ARG A 10 15.10 -45.44 -12.07
N PRO A 11 16.26 -45.29 -11.39
CA PRO A 11 16.35 -45.77 -10.01
C PRO A 11 17.27 -44.93 -9.06
N ALA A 12 17.27 -45.39 -7.81
CA ALA A 12 17.82 -44.84 -6.57
C ALA A 12 19.35 -44.82 -6.43
N GLY A 13 19.84 -44.08 -5.42
CA GLY A 13 21.22 -44.18 -4.91
C GLY A 13 21.48 -43.30 -3.68
N THR A 14 21.52 -43.93 -2.50
CA THR A 14 21.98 -43.45 -1.19
C THR A 14 23.50 -43.17 -1.13
N CYS A 15 23.95 -42.22 -0.29
CA CYS A 15 24.84 -42.44 0.89
C CYS A 15 25.87 -41.30 1.18
N ALA A 16 26.00 -40.98 2.48
CA ALA A 16 27.21 -40.61 3.26
C ALA A 16 27.85 -39.19 3.24
N MET A 17 27.92 -38.61 4.46
CA MET A 17 28.87 -37.59 4.97
C MET A 17 30.33 -38.09 4.99
N PRO A 18 31.38 -37.23 5.11
CA PRO A 18 31.94 -36.82 6.42
C PRO A 18 32.64 -35.43 6.55
N ARG A 19 32.44 -34.80 7.73
CA ARG A 19 33.36 -34.14 8.70
C ARG A 19 34.68 -33.39 8.33
N HIS A 20 34.77 -32.18 8.94
CA HIS A 20 35.87 -31.49 9.69
C HIS A 20 37.03 -30.77 8.97
N VAL A 21 37.34 -29.52 9.38
CA VAL A 21 38.59 -29.06 10.04
C VAL A 21 38.61 -27.52 10.32
N LEU A 22 39.19 -27.14 11.46
CA LEU A 22 39.50 -25.81 12.03
C LEU A 22 40.42 -24.91 11.17
N ALA A 23 40.35 -23.58 11.36
CA ALA A 23 41.49 -22.75 11.79
C ALA A 23 41.07 -21.30 12.14
N ALA A 24 41.71 -20.76 13.18
CA ALA A 24 41.52 -19.45 13.79
C ALA A 24 42.37 -18.35 13.15
N VAL A 25 41.96 -17.09 13.27
CA VAL A 25 42.87 -15.93 13.42
C VAL A 25 42.24 -14.91 14.39
N MET A 26 43.10 -14.39 15.26
CA MET A 26 42.91 -13.51 16.41
C MET A 26 43.20 -12.04 16.02
N VAL A 27 42.95 -11.09 16.94
CA VAL A 27 43.57 -9.73 17.11
C VAL A 27 42.57 -8.56 16.92
N VAL A 28 42.50 -7.46 17.71
CA VAL A 28 42.98 -7.00 19.04
C VAL A 28 42.21 -5.69 19.36
N MET A 29 41.84 -5.52 20.62
CA MET A 29 41.68 -4.32 21.49
C MET A 29 41.28 -2.93 20.94
N GLY A 30 40.46 -2.24 21.76
CA GLY A 30 40.74 -0.82 22.08
C GLY A 30 39.56 -0.01 22.61
N GLY A 31 39.20 -0.16 23.90
CA GLY A 31 38.26 0.76 24.56
C GLY A 31 38.92 2.03 25.10
N THR A 32 38.13 3.06 25.43
CA THR A 32 38.17 3.79 26.72
C THR A 32 37.14 4.93 26.81
N ASN A 33 36.28 4.81 27.83
CA ASN A 33 35.89 5.78 28.87
C ASN A 33 35.38 7.20 28.55
N GLY A 34 34.21 7.50 29.14
CA GLY A 34 33.77 8.85 29.49
C GLY A 34 32.52 8.82 30.39
N THR A 35 32.71 8.81 31.70
CA THR A 35 31.67 8.73 32.76
C THR A 35 31.16 10.09 33.24
N THR A 36 29.87 10.07 33.66
CA THR A 36 29.20 10.82 34.75
C THR A 36 28.94 12.33 34.61
N TRP A 37 27.73 12.79 34.93
CA TRP A 37 27.29 13.22 36.28
C TRP A 37 25.75 13.34 36.37
N ALA A 38 25.22 13.01 37.54
CA ALA A 38 23.81 12.96 37.92
C ALA A 38 23.32 14.28 38.54
N ALA A 39 22.00 14.50 38.58
CA ALA A 39 21.28 14.92 39.80
C ALA A 39 19.75 15.00 39.58
N THR A 40 19.06 14.33 40.48
CA THR A 40 17.63 14.21 40.76
C THR A 40 17.05 15.48 41.41
N LEU A 41 15.74 15.72 41.29
CA LEU A 41 14.77 15.94 42.40
C LEU A 41 13.42 16.54 41.91
N THR A 42 12.34 15.79 42.15
CA THR A 42 10.93 16.22 42.31
C THR A 42 10.70 16.60 43.81
N PRO A 43 9.62 17.27 44.30
CA PRO A 43 8.17 16.96 44.05
C PRO A 43 7.09 18.10 44.14
N VAL A 44 5.92 17.86 43.49
CA VAL A 44 4.46 17.89 43.91
C VAL A 44 4.08 18.69 45.20
N PRO A 45 2.92 19.42 45.37
CA PRO A 45 1.50 19.06 45.04
C PRO A 45 0.47 20.17 44.62
N SER A 46 -0.71 19.70 44.18
CA SER A 46 -2.06 20.30 43.98
C SER A 46 -2.71 20.85 45.29
N PRO A 47 -4.03 21.25 45.43
CA PRO A 47 -5.24 21.33 44.54
C PRO A 47 -6.12 22.60 44.85
N PRO A 48 -7.48 22.64 45.01
CA PRO A 48 -8.68 22.04 44.34
C PRO A 48 -9.81 23.09 43.97
N GLY A 49 -10.91 22.65 43.33
CA GLY A 49 -12.26 23.24 43.57
C GLY A 49 -13.25 23.32 42.39
N GLY A 50 -14.34 22.53 42.41
CA GLY A 50 -15.57 22.70 41.59
C GLY A 50 -16.53 23.78 42.19
N PRO A 51 -17.88 23.79 41.97
CA PRO A 51 -18.78 22.91 41.18
C PRO A 51 -19.91 23.61 40.34
N SER A 52 -20.62 22.83 39.49
CA SER A 52 -22.07 22.75 39.06
C SER A 52 -23.17 23.79 39.49
N PRO A 53 -24.47 23.69 39.06
CA PRO A 53 -25.18 23.22 37.82
C PRO A 53 -26.49 24.06 37.46
N ALA A 54 -27.41 23.45 36.66
CA ALA A 54 -28.91 23.63 36.60
C ALA A 54 -29.50 24.68 35.62
N HIS A 55 -30.73 24.63 35.05
CA HIS A 55 -31.79 23.65 34.69
C HIS A 55 -32.95 24.42 33.96
N ALA A 56 -33.83 23.69 33.25
CA ALA A 56 -35.30 23.90 33.09
C ALA A 56 -35.96 24.77 31.95
N ALA A 57 -36.64 24.05 31.02
CA ALA A 57 -38.10 23.93 30.75
C ALA A 57 -39.02 25.07 30.17
N GLY A 58 -39.51 24.84 28.93
CA GLY A 58 -40.92 24.92 28.37
C GLY A 58 -41.78 26.21 28.47
N PRO A 59 -43.08 26.24 28.01
CA PRO A 59 -43.81 25.44 26.98
C PRO A 59 -44.91 26.24 26.14
N ARG A 60 -45.75 25.50 25.35
CA ARG A 60 -47.17 25.78 24.86
C ARG A 60 -47.42 26.64 23.58
N THR A 61 -48.48 26.52 22.74
CA THR A 61 -49.56 25.56 22.33
C THR A 61 -50.43 26.16 21.16
N ARG A 62 -50.88 25.30 20.21
CA ARG A 62 -52.19 25.17 19.48
C ARG A 62 -52.93 26.34 18.76
N HIS A 63 -53.45 26.05 17.54
CA HIS A 63 -54.88 26.01 17.09
C HIS A 63 -54.95 25.77 15.54
N LEU A 64 -56.06 25.51 14.86
CA LEU A 64 -56.98 24.35 14.72
C LEU A 64 -57.89 24.61 13.47
N ALA A 65 -58.45 23.54 12.85
CA ALA A 65 -59.71 23.47 12.05
C ALA A 65 -59.72 23.94 10.56
N ALA A 66 -60.48 23.37 9.59
CA ALA A 66 -61.42 22.22 9.50
C ALA A 66 -61.91 21.96 8.03
N SER A 67 -62.67 20.85 7.84
CA SER A 67 -63.77 20.60 6.84
C SER A 67 -63.43 19.76 5.57
N THR A 68 -64.14 18.73 5.06
CA THR A 68 -65.06 17.63 5.49
C THR A 68 -65.45 16.79 4.22
N ALA A 69 -65.26 15.45 4.26
CA ALA A 69 -66.04 14.28 3.74
C ALA A 69 -66.79 14.25 2.35
N PRO A 70 -67.19 13.08 1.76
CA PRO A 70 -67.20 11.70 2.30
C PRO A 70 -66.71 10.52 1.40
N ALA A 71 -66.36 9.46 2.14
CA ALA A 71 -66.30 8.01 1.93
C ALA A 71 -66.71 7.31 0.60
N THR A 72 -65.82 6.42 0.16
CA THR A 72 -66.14 5.01 -0.15
C THR A 72 -65.11 4.10 0.54
N THR A 73 -65.60 3.17 1.34
CA THR A 73 -64.84 2.14 2.06
C THR A 73 -64.33 1.05 1.12
N ASP A 74 -63.01 0.83 1.11
CA ASP A 74 -62.44 -0.48 0.81
C ASP A 74 -61.35 -0.78 1.86
N VAL A 75 -61.56 -1.88 2.58
CA VAL A 75 -60.62 -2.39 3.58
C VAL A 75 -59.45 -3.04 2.86
N ARG A 76 -58.28 -2.40 2.87
CA ARG A 76 -57.00 -3.07 2.63
C ARG A 76 -56.04 -2.73 3.76
N THR A 77 -55.69 -3.76 4.51
CA THR A 77 -54.68 -3.81 5.55
C THR A 77 -53.38 -3.15 5.10
N SER A 78 -52.94 -2.19 5.89
CA SER A 78 -51.62 -1.55 5.85
C SER A 78 -50.50 -2.57 6.01
N ALA A 79 -49.67 -2.73 4.98
CA ALA A 79 -48.32 -3.25 5.09
C ALA A 79 -47.38 -2.20 4.49
N THR A 80 -47.00 -1.22 5.33
CA THR A 80 -45.93 -0.29 5.00
C THR A 80 -44.62 -1.03 5.20
N THR A 81 -44.12 -1.68 4.15
CA THR A 81 -42.77 -2.24 4.13
C THR A 81 -41.78 -1.07 4.20
N PRO A 82 -40.89 -0.99 5.21
CA PRO A 82 -39.83 0.01 5.19
C PRO A 82 -38.88 -0.33 4.04
N ALA A 83 -38.65 0.64 3.17
CA ALA A 83 -37.66 0.55 2.10
C ALA A 83 -36.32 0.11 2.69
N LEU A 84 -35.76 -0.97 2.15
CA LEU A 84 -34.36 -1.31 2.33
C LEU A 84 -33.57 -0.13 1.75
N THR A 85 -32.85 0.60 2.61
CA THR A 85 -31.85 1.57 2.17
C THR A 85 -30.69 0.77 1.59
N HIS A 86 -30.80 0.43 0.32
CA HIS A 86 -29.68 0.12 -0.54
C HIS A 86 -28.99 1.43 -0.90
N GLU A 87 -27.67 1.47 -0.75
CA GLU A 87 -26.84 2.57 -1.23
C GLU A 87 -26.89 2.56 -2.76
N HIS A 88 -27.89 3.26 -3.30
CA HIS A 88 -28.11 3.40 -4.73
C HIS A 88 -27.29 4.61 -5.19
N ILE A 89 -26.10 4.38 -5.73
CA ILE A 89 -25.34 5.43 -6.41
C ILE A 89 -25.97 5.62 -7.78
N SER A 90 -26.94 6.55 -7.87
CA SER A 90 -27.44 7.04 -9.15
C SER A 90 -26.50 8.14 -9.66
N VAL A 91 -25.68 7.83 -10.67
CA VAL A 91 -24.86 8.82 -11.36
C VAL A 91 -25.65 9.42 -12.51
N THR A 92 -26.31 10.54 -12.24
CA THR A 92 -26.76 11.49 -13.27
C THR A 92 -26.13 12.84 -12.97
N GLN A 93 -25.17 13.23 -13.82
CA GLN A 93 -24.58 14.57 -14.03
C GLN A 93 -24.15 15.43 -12.82
N ALA A 94 -22.92 15.95 -12.92
CA ALA A 94 -22.30 16.92 -12.02
C ALA A 94 -22.34 16.49 -10.54
N HIS A 95 -21.29 15.82 -10.10
CA HIS A 95 -21.04 15.56 -8.67
C HIS A 95 -21.28 16.87 -7.91
N PRO A 96 -22.20 16.91 -6.94
CA PRO A 96 -22.39 18.10 -6.13
C PRO A 96 -21.14 18.26 -5.27
N HIS A 97 -20.17 19.03 -5.79
CA HIS A 97 -18.91 19.34 -5.11
C HIS A 97 -19.19 20.12 -3.82
N GLY A 98 -18.36 19.86 -2.80
CA GLY A 98 -18.37 20.66 -1.57
C GLY A 98 -19.46 20.30 -0.58
N HIS A 99 -20.06 19.11 -0.70
CA HIS A 99 -21.15 18.64 0.16
C HIS A 99 -20.77 17.50 1.10
N GLN A 100 -19.62 16.87 0.88
CA GLN A 100 -19.17 15.72 1.67
C GLN A 100 -18.59 16.15 3.03
N PRO A 101 -18.88 15.40 4.11
CA PRO A 101 -18.30 15.65 5.43
C PRO A 101 -16.77 15.70 5.41
N GLY A 102 -16.18 16.58 6.23
CA GLY A 102 -14.73 16.78 6.27
C GLY A 102 -14.11 17.22 4.93
N GLY A 103 -14.93 17.72 3.99
CA GLY A 103 -14.48 18.07 2.65
C GLY A 103 -14.17 16.85 1.78
N GLY A 104 -14.79 15.70 2.06
CA GLY A 104 -14.55 14.43 1.35
C GLY A 104 -13.63 13.45 2.09
N LEU A 105 -13.06 13.85 3.23
CA LEU A 105 -12.23 12.97 4.07
C LEU A 105 -13.05 12.02 4.98
N LEU A 106 -14.36 12.24 5.10
CA LEU A 106 -15.24 11.46 5.97
C LEU A 106 -16.51 11.04 5.24
N ARG A 107 -16.95 9.81 5.52
CA ARG A 107 -18.23 9.25 5.10
C ARG A 107 -18.95 8.60 6.28
N GLU A 108 -20.27 8.46 6.17
CA GLU A 108 -21.05 7.71 7.16
C GLU A 108 -20.74 6.22 7.01
N GLU A 109 -20.17 5.63 8.06
CA GLU A 109 -19.81 4.22 8.09
C GLU A 109 -20.69 3.45 9.08
N LYS A 110 -21.17 2.27 8.65
CA LYS A 110 -22.04 1.39 9.44
C LYS A 110 -21.43 0.04 9.74
N ALA A 111 -20.37 -0.34 9.02
CA ALA A 111 -19.68 -1.60 9.21
C ALA A 111 -19.15 -1.72 10.65
N PRO A 112 -19.23 -2.90 11.29
CA PRO A 112 -18.75 -3.10 12.66
C PRO A 112 -17.22 -3.21 12.75
N LYS A 113 -16.49 -2.43 11.94
CA LYS A 113 -15.01 -2.39 11.86
C LYS A 113 -14.50 -0.98 11.61
N SER A 114 -13.27 -0.68 11.98
CA SER A 114 -12.62 0.59 11.62
C SER A 114 -12.46 0.70 10.11
N VAL A 115 -12.94 1.79 9.54
CA VAL A 115 -12.78 2.14 8.14
C VAL A 115 -12.99 3.63 7.98
N SER A 116 -12.14 4.25 7.17
CA SER A 116 -12.28 5.64 6.72
C SER A 116 -12.30 5.64 5.20
N THR A 117 -13.25 6.38 4.62
CA THR A 117 -13.50 6.41 3.17
C THR A 117 -13.37 7.82 2.64
N ILE A 118 -12.46 8.00 1.68
CA ILE A 118 -12.21 9.24 0.96
C ILE A 118 -13.13 9.32 -0.27
N GLY A 119 -13.79 10.46 -0.42
CA GLY A 119 -14.66 10.78 -1.54
C GLY A 119 -14.10 11.85 -2.48
N THR A 120 -14.83 12.08 -3.57
CA THR A 120 -14.42 12.96 -4.67
C THR A 120 -14.18 14.42 -4.26
N ASP A 121 -14.85 14.94 -3.23
CA ASP A 121 -14.66 16.33 -2.82
C ASP A 121 -13.23 16.63 -2.36
N PHE A 122 -12.56 15.63 -1.77
CA PHE A 122 -11.16 15.74 -1.36
C PHE A 122 -10.24 15.47 -2.54
N MET A 123 -10.50 14.38 -3.28
CA MET A 123 -9.66 13.95 -4.41
C MET A 123 -9.58 15.02 -5.49
N ASP A 124 -10.70 15.64 -5.85
CA ASP A 124 -10.78 16.66 -6.89
C ASP A 124 -9.96 17.93 -6.55
N LYS A 125 -9.64 18.17 -5.27
CA LYS A 125 -8.82 19.32 -4.82
C LYS A 125 -7.32 19.00 -4.73
N GLN A 126 -6.92 17.73 -4.84
CA GLN A 126 -5.51 17.34 -4.77
C GLN A 126 -4.74 17.66 -6.05
N ALA A 127 -3.42 17.50 -6.02
CA ALA A 127 -2.63 17.54 -7.24
C ALA A 127 -3.07 16.38 -8.17
N PRO A 128 -3.20 16.59 -9.49
CA PRO A 128 -3.56 15.53 -10.43
C PRO A 128 -2.58 14.33 -10.45
N SER A 129 -1.34 14.54 -9.99
CA SER A 129 -0.35 13.47 -9.84
C SER A 129 -0.42 12.74 -8.50
N ALA A 130 -1.28 13.17 -7.57
CA ALA A 130 -1.44 12.53 -6.28
C ALA A 130 -1.90 11.08 -6.47
N THR A 131 -1.38 10.20 -5.62
CA THR A 131 -1.60 8.76 -5.71
C THR A 131 -2.66 8.27 -4.73
N ALA A 132 -3.06 7.00 -4.82
CA ALA A 132 -3.97 6.39 -3.84
C ALA A 132 -3.42 6.47 -2.39
N PHE A 133 -2.10 6.45 -2.20
CA PHE A 133 -1.49 6.59 -0.87
C PHE A 133 -1.62 8.01 -0.34
N ASP A 134 -1.44 9.02 -1.21
CA ASP A 134 -1.63 10.42 -0.84
C ASP A 134 -3.07 10.69 -0.40
N MET A 135 -4.05 9.98 -0.98
CA MET A 135 -5.46 10.12 -0.61
C MET A 135 -5.74 9.72 0.85
N VAL A 136 -5.06 8.69 1.34
CA VAL A 136 -5.24 8.19 2.71
C VAL A 136 -4.27 8.80 3.70
N ALA A 137 -3.34 9.65 3.26
CA ALA A 137 -2.26 10.16 4.10
C ALA A 137 -2.76 10.97 5.32
N MET A 138 -3.97 11.54 5.27
CA MET A 138 -4.56 12.28 6.39
C MET A 138 -5.35 11.39 7.37
N LEU A 139 -5.58 10.12 7.05
CA LEU A 139 -6.39 9.23 7.88
C LEU A 139 -5.64 8.82 9.15
N PRO A 140 -6.36 8.46 10.23
CA PRO A 140 -5.75 7.90 11.44
C PRO A 140 -4.87 6.68 11.10
N GLY A 141 -3.68 6.67 11.69
CA GLY A 141 -2.71 5.59 11.60
C GLY A 141 -1.95 5.43 10.30
N ALA A 142 -2.37 6.09 9.21
CA ALA A 142 -1.67 6.05 7.93
C ALA A 142 -0.44 6.97 7.93
N ASN A 143 0.73 6.43 7.64
CA ASN A 143 1.97 7.17 7.43
C ASN A 143 2.55 6.85 6.04
N VAL A 144 2.59 7.84 5.14
CA VAL A 144 3.11 7.67 3.78
C VAL A 144 4.52 8.24 3.74
N ALA A 145 5.50 7.38 3.48
CA ALA A 145 6.88 7.74 3.27
C ALA A 145 7.15 7.70 1.76
N THR A 146 7.51 8.83 1.15
CA THR A 146 7.84 8.92 -0.27
C THR A 146 9.17 9.63 -0.47
N SER A 147 9.84 9.30 -1.57
CA SER A 147 11.09 9.92 -2.01
C SER A 147 10.90 11.13 -2.94
N ASP A 148 9.68 11.39 -3.41
CA ASP A 148 9.35 12.52 -4.28
C ASP A 148 8.07 13.25 -3.82
N PRO A 149 7.88 14.53 -4.20
CA PRO A 149 6.68 15.27 -3.80
C PRO A 149 5.48 15.08 -4.73
N LEU A 150 5.64 14.39 -5.88
CA LEU A 150 4.65 14.38 -6.95
C LEU A 150 4.04 13.00 -7.25
N GLY A 151 4.46 11.95 -6.56
CA GLY A 151 3.85 10.63 -6.67
C GLY A 151 4.34 9.79 -7.85
N PHE A 152 5.45 10.20 -8.50
CA PHE A 152 6.04 9.46 -9.62
C PHE A 152 7.03 8.39 -9.15
N SER A 153 7.65 8.58 -7.99
CA SER A 153 8.70 7.66 -7.52
C SER A 153 8.10 6.32 -7.10
N PRO A 154 8.69 5.18 -7.52
CA PRO A 154 8.34 3.87 -6.98
C PRO A 154 8.84 3.67 -5.54
N GLN A 155 9.72 4.55 -5.04
CA GLN A 155 10.25 4.50 -3.68
C GLN A 155 9.32 5.21 -2.70
N THR A 156 8.18 4.56 -2.51
CA THR A 156 7.12 4.98 -1.61
C THR A 156 6.64 3.79 -0.78
N ASN A 157 6.24 4.04 0.45
CA ASN A 157 5.72 3.05 1.37
C ASN A 157 4.62 3.68 2.23
N ILE A 158 3.66 2.86 2.67
CA ILE A 158 2.64 3.24 3.63
C ILE A 158 2.76 2.36 4.86
N ASN A 159 2.76 2.95 6.05
CA ASN A 159 2.60 2.23 7.30
C ASN A 159 1.22 2.52 7.89
N VAL A 160 0.51 1.51 8.38
CA VAL A 160 -0.78 1.66 9.07
C VAL A 160 -0.68 1.01 10.44
N ARG A 161 -0.88 1.77 11.53
CA ARG A 161 -0.79 1.26 12.91
C ARG A 161 0.52 0.47 13.19
N GLY A 162 1.65 0.92 12.61
CA GLY A 162 2.96 0.28 12.75
C GLY A 162 3.22 -0.93 11.83
N MET A 163 2.35 -1.18 10.85
CA MET A 163 2.49 -2.27 9.88
C MET A 163 2.81 -1.72 8.49
N GLY A 164 3.82 -2.28 7.83
CA GLY A 164 4.31 -1.82 6.53
C GLY A 164 3.36 -2.08 5.37
N GLY A 165 3.63 -1.47 4.21
CA GLY A 165 2.78 -1.56 3.03
C GLY A 165 2.67 -2.97 2.45
N ASP A 166 3.67 -3.80 2.73
CA ASP A 166 3.70 -5.25 2.49
C ASP A 166 2.72 -6.03 3.37
N SER A 167 2.18 -5.40 4.41
CA SER A 167 1.14 -5.93 5.31
C SER A 167 -0.24 -5.34 5.03
N ILE A 168 -0.42 -4.60 3.94
CA ILE A 168 -1.70 -4.02 3.53
C ILE A 168 -2.15 -4.69 2.22
N GLY A 169 -3.40 -5.15 2.19
CA GLY A 169 -4.01 -5.59 0.94
C GLY A 169 -4.49 -4.38 0.12
N TYR A 170 -4.24 -4.35 -1.18
CA TYR A 170 -4.74 -3.30 -2.09
C TYR A 170 -5.71 -3.92 -3.09
N LEU A 171 -6.94 -3.39 -3.18
CA LEU A 171 -7.98 -3.87 -4.08
C LEU A 171 -8.50 -2.77 -4.99
N LEU A 172 -8.67 -3.06 -6.28
CA LEU A 172 -9.46 -2.26 -7.22
C LEU A 172 -10.70 -3.06 -7.65
N GLU A 173 -11.88 -2.63 -7.20
CA GLU A 173 -13.16 -3.35 -7.43
C GLU A 173 -13.08 -4.87 -7.17
N GLY A 174 -12.35 -5.26 -6.12
CA GLY A 174 -12.16 -6.64 -5.70
C GLY A 174 -11.03 -7.40 -6.39
N MET A 175 -10.33 -6.79 -7.35
CA MET A 175 -9.09 -7.33 -7.92
C MET A 175 -7.89 -6.91 -7.05
N PRO A 176 -7.00 -7.83 -6.66
CA PRO A 176 -5.79 -7.49 -5.92
C PRO A 176 -4.76 -6.76 -6.79
N LEU A 177 -4.09 -5.76 -6.22
CA LEU A 177 -3.07 -4.96 -6.90
C LEU A 177 -1.64 -5.17 -6.37
N ASN A 178 -1.49 -5.84 -5.22
CA ASN A 178 -0.20 -6.17 -4.65
C ASN A 178 0.69 -6.89 -5.68
N ASP A 179 1.97 -6.56 -5.70
CA ASP A 179 2.97 -7.38 -6.37
C ASP A 179 2.97 -8.82 -5.81
N ILE A 180 3.40 -9.77 -6.64
CA ILE A 180 3.26 -11.21 -6.38
C ILE A 180 4.41 -11.73 -5.51
N ALA A 181 5.60 -11.13 -5.60
CA ALA A 181 6.80 -11.62 -4.96
C ALA A 181 6.97 -11.10 -3.52
N TYR A 182 6.73 -9.81 -3.30
CA TYR A 182 7.00 -9.09 -2.06
C TYR A 182 5.74 -8.50 -1.41
N TYR A 183 4.59 -8.58 -2.08
CA TYR A 183 3.28 -8.10 -1.61
C TYR A 183 3.18 -6.59 -1.43
N ASN A 184 4.09 -5.82 -2.01
CA ASN A 184 4.07 -4.37 -1.97
C ASN A 184 2.98 -3.77 -2.87
N GLY A 185 2.55 -2.55 -2.54
CA GLY A 185 1.73 -1.72 -3.41
C GLY A 185 2.55 -0.57 -3.98
N TYR A 186 2.53 -0.41 -5.30
CA TYR A 186 3.23 0.68 -5.98
C TYR A 186 2.19 1.67 -6.52
N PRO A 187 1.85 2.72 -5.75
CA PRO A 187 0.68 3.54 -6.06
C PRO A 187 0.87 4.38 -7.33
N GLY A 188 2.11 4.62 -7.78
CA GLY A 188 2.40 5.20 -9.11
C GLY A 188 2.08 4.27 -10.29
N GLN A 189 1.82 2.98 -10.04
CA GLN A 189 1.39 2.01 -11.04
C GLN A 189 -0.14 1.82 -11.05
N PHE A 190 -0.84 2.29 -10.02
CA PHE A 190 -2.29 2.18 -9.92
C PHE A 190 -2.98 3.20 -10.84
N ALA A 191 -4.30 3.09 -10.93
CA ALA A 191 -5.14 3.96 -11.75
C ALA A 191 -5.01 5.45 -11.38
N ASP A 192 -5.25 6.31 -12.37
CA ASP A 192 -5.25 7.76 -12.16
C ASP A 192 -6.40 8.20 -11.23
N THR A 193 -6.13 9.17 -10.36
CA THR A 193 -7.07 9.53 -9.28
C THR A 193 -8.34 10.20 -9.77
N GLU A 194 -8.31 10.80 -10.96
CA GLU A 194 -9.49 11.31 -11.67
C GLU A 194 -10.52 10.20 -11.96
N ASN A 195 -10.08 8.93 -12.01
CA ASN A 195 -10.93 7.79 -12.30
C ASN A 195 -11.54 7.15 -11.03
N TYR A 196 -11.07 7.50 -9.82
CA TYR A 196 -11.59 6.95 -8.57
C TYR A 196 -12.87 7.62 -8.10
N GLN A 197 -13.82 6.81 -7.64
CA GLN A 197 -15.02 7.23 -6.92
C GLN A 197 -14.77 7.29 -5.42
N THR A 198 -14.07 6.29 -4.88
CA THR A 198 -13.65 6.23 -3.48
C THR A 198 -12.27 5.60 -3.34
N VAL A 199 -11.56 6.01 -2.30
CA VAL A 199 -10.42 5.27 -1.74
C VAL A 199 -10.71 5.07 -0.25
N SER A 200 -10.85 3.82 0.21
CA SER A 200 -11.08 3.48 1.61
C SER A 200 -9.88 2.79 2.23
N LEU A 201 -9.70 2.97 3.53
CA LEU A 201 -8.71 2.27 4.33
C LEU A 201 -9.40 1.67 5.55
N ALA A 202 -9.43 0.34 5.62
CA ALA A 202 -9.84 -0.41 6.80
C ALA A 202 -8.60 -0.77 7.62
N GLN A 203 -8.35 -0.03 8.69
CA GLN A 203 -7.16 -0.19 9.52
C GLN A 203 -7.24 -1.51 10.30
N GLY A 204 -6.33 -2.45 10.01
CA GLY A 204 -6.18 -3.76 10.67
C GLY A 204 -7.36 -4.73 10.65
N ALA A 205 -8.37 -4.51 9.80
CA ALA A 205 -9.45 -5.47 9.57
C ALA A 205 -9.71 -5.67 8.06
N ALA A 206 -9.23 -6.79 7.53
CA ALA A 206 -9.55 -7.22 6.16
C ALA A 206 -11.00 -7.72 6.06
N ASP A 207 -11.62 -7.69 4.87
CA ASP A 207 -12.94 -8.30 4.65
C ASP A 207 -12.90 -9.82 4.52
N LEU A 208 -14.03 -10.48 4.79
CA LEU A 208 -14.11 -11.95 4.75
C LEU A 208 -13.83 -12.47 3.34
N ASP A 209 -14.29 -11.75 2.32
CA ASP A 209 -14.13 -12.06 0.92
C ASP A 209 -12.91 -11.38 0.27
N ALA A 210 -12.04 -10.70 1.02
CA ALA A 210 -10.86 -10.03 0.45
C ALA A 210 -9.86 -11.05 -0.15
N PRO A 211 -9.54 -11.01 -1.46
CA PRO A 211 -8.65 -11.98 -2.11
C PRO A 211 -7.16 -11.60 -1.99
N VAL A 212 -6.66 -11.52 -0.76
CA VAL A 212 -5.29 -11.07 -0.43
C VAL A 212 -4.59 -12.02 0.54
N LEU A 213 -3.26 -12.06 0.48
CA LEU A 213 -2.41 -12.96 1.29
C LEU A 213 -1.66 -12.23 2.42
N ASN A 214 -1.86 -10.92 2.58
CA ASN A 214 -0.98 -10.07 3.36
C ASN A 214 -1.69 -8.97 4.17
N ALA A 215 -3.01 -8.98 4.30
CA ALA A 215 -3.79 -7.90 4.94
C ALA A 215 -3.78 -7.94 6.49
N ALA A 216 -2.62 -8.19 7.09
CA ALA A 216 -2.45 -8.17 8.54
C ALA A 216 -2.57 -6.76 9.13
N GLY A 217 -2.21 -5.73 8.37
CA GLY A 217 -2.32 -4.33 8.76
C GLY A 217 -3.50 -3.55 8.22
N GLY A 218 -4.30 -4.20 7.38
CA GLY A 218 -5.54 -3.64 6.89
C GLY A 218 -5.73 -3.86 5.40
N LEU A 219 -6.74 -3.18 4.87
CA LEU A 219 -7.16 -3.27 3.50
C LEU A 219 -7.41 -1.87 2.95
N MET A 220 -6.81 -1.56 1.81
CA MET A 220 -7.12 -0.39 1.01
C MET A 220 -7.96 -0.80 -0.18
N GLU A 221 -9.13 -0.19 -0.34
CA GLU A 221 -10.02 -0.48 -1.47
C GLU A 221 -10.27 0.77 -2.31
N MET A 222 -10.18 0.58 -3.62
CA MET A 222 -10.40 1.60 -4.62
C MET A 222 -11.57 1.19 -5.52
N THR A 223 -12.41 2.15 -5.90
CA THR A 223 -13.51 1.93 -6.84
C THR A 223 -13.46 2.93 -7.97
N PHE A 224 -13.81 2.51 -9.19
CA PHE A 224 -13.90 3.43 -10.30
C PHE A 224 -15.24 4.16 -10.33
N ARG A 225 -15.19 5.43 -10.75
CA ARG A 225 -16.37 6.17 -11.17
C ARG A 225 -17.09 5.38 -12.26
N ASP A 226 -18.38 5.13 -12.06
CA ASP A 226 -19.19 4.49 -13.09
C ASP A 226 -19.25 5.40 -14.34
N PRO A 227 -19.22 4.84 -15.57
CA PRO A 227 -19.29 5.64 -16.79
C PRO A 227 -20.55 6.50 -16.86
N ALA A 228 -20.44 7.66 -17.50
CA ALA A 228 -21.56 8.59 -17.65
C ALA A 228 -22.67 8.00 -18.54
N GLU A 229 -23.92 8.40 -18.30
CA GLU A 229 -25.05 8.00 -19.15
C GLU A 229 -25.06 8.69 -20.51
N HIS A 230 -24.42 9.87 -20.61
CA HIS A 230 -24.29 10.67 -21.82
C HIS A 230 -22.84 10.71 -22.30
N ALA A 231 -22.66 10.79 -23.61
CA ALA A 231 -21.33 10.94 -24.21
C ALA A 231 -20.75 12.31 -23.84
N GLY A 232 -19.44 12.34 -23.65
CA GLY A 232 -18.71 13.54 -23.26
C GLY A 232 -17.28 13.20 -22.88
N GLY A 233 -16.64 14.07 -22.14
CA GLY A 233 -15.31 13.81 -21.61
C GLY A 233 -14.88 14.77 -20.53
N TYR A 234 -13.68 14.53 -20.03
CA TYR A 234 -12.97 15.38 -19.10
C TYR A 234 -11.50 15.42 -19.50
N ALA A 235 -10.89 16.59 -19.43
CA ALA A 235 -9.46 16.74 -19.68
C ALA A 235 -8.84 17.69 -18.67
N ASP A 236 -7.59 17.44 -18.32
CA ASP A 236 -6.75 18.36 -17.57
C ASP A 236 -5.32 18.39 -18.10
N VAL A 237 -4.69 19.54 -17.88
CA VAL A 237 -3.27 19.77 -18.15
C VAL A 237 -2.66 20.46 -16.95
N SER A 238 -1.53 19.93 -16.50
CA SER A 238 -0.77 20.48 -15.38
C SER A 238 0.65 20.85 -15.77
N TYR A 239 1.18 21.91 -15.19
CA TYR A 239 2.59 22.26 -15.27
C TYR A 239 3.10 22.86 -13.95
N GLY A 240 4.39 22.72 -13.64
CA GLY A 240 4.93 23.37 -12.45
C GLY A 240 6.37 23.02 -12.08
N SER A 241 6.62 22.91 -10.78
CA SER A 241 7.94 22.61 -10.19
C SER A 241 8.62 21.43 -10.88
N TYR A 242 9.96 21.42 -10.90
CA TYR A 242 10.76 20.31 -11.46
C TYR A 242 10.41 19.98 -12.92
N ASN A 243 10.05 20.99 -13.71
CA ASN A 243 9.66 20.82 -15.11
C ASN A 243 8.51 19.80 -15.29
N THR A 244 7.66 19.65 -14.26
CA THR A 244 6.54 18.72 -14.34
C THR A 244 5.57 19.17 -15.41
N ASN A 245 5.16 18.24 -16.25
CA ASN A 245 4.06 18.37 -17.19
C ASN A 245 3.21 17.10 -17.11
N ARG A 246 1.89 17.26 -17.09
CA ARG A 246 0.95 16.14 -17.13
C ARG A 246 -0.24 16.50 -17.99
N GLU A 247 -0.64 15.57 -18.84
CA GLU A 247 -1.85 15.64 -19.64
C GLU A 247 -2.75 14.46 -19.30
N PHE A 248 -4.04 14.71 -19.14
CA PHE A 248 -5.05 13.68 -18.91
C PHE A 248 -6.26 13.92 -19.80
N LEU A 249 -6.80 12.85 -20.37
CA LEU A 249 -8.03 12.84 -21.14
C LEU A 249 -8.85 11.61 -20.79
N ARG A 250 -10.11 11.81 -20.42
CA ARG A 250 -11.12 10.76 -20.25
C ARG A 250 -12.25 10.99 -21.23
N LEU A 251 -12.60 9.95 -21.98
CA LEU A 251 -13.71 9.95 -22.93
C LEU A 251 -14.79 9.01 -22.44
N GLU A 252 -16.02 9.51 -22.42
CA GLU A 252 -17.22 8.79 -22.03
C GLU A 252 -18.05 8.45 -23.28
N THR A 253 -18.46 7.20 -23.42
CA THR A 253 -19.29 6.77 -24.56
C THR A 253 -20.74 7.21 -24.43
N GLY A 254 -21.18 7.54 -23.22
CA GLY A 254 -22.59 7.48 -22.85
C GLY A 254 -23.15 6.07 -23.04
N THR A 255 -24.48 5.96 -23.05
CA THR A 255 -25.14 4.69 -23.38
C THR A 255 -24.98 4.37 -24.88
N LEU A 256 -24.35 3.24 -25.21
CA LEU A 256 -24.11 2.79 -26.58
C LEU A 256 -25.41 2.27 -27.23
N GLY A 257 -26.05 3.12 -28.02
CA GLY A 257 -27.28 2.78 -28.74
C GLY A 257 -28.37 2.26 -27.81
N HIS A 258 -28.88 1.06 -28.10
CA HIS A 258 -29.89 0.38 -27.27
C HIS A 258 -29.31 -0.81 -26.47
N THR A 259 -27.98 -0.91 -26.34
CA THR A 259 -27.34 -2.07 -25.70
C THR A 259 -27.44 -2.05 -24.17
N GLY A 260 -27.62 -0.86 -23.59
CA GLY A 260 -27.51 -0.62 -22.15
C GLY A 260 -26.05 -0.67 -21.64
N ILE A 261 -25.07 -0.73 -22.54
CA ILE A 261 -23.64 -0.67 -22.20
C ILE A 261 -23.21 0.80 -22.23
N ARG A 262 -22.43 1.20 -21.24
CA ARG A 262 -21.73 2.50 -21.18
C ARG A 262 -20.28 2.27 -20.78
N GLY A 263 -19.37 3.10 -21.23
CA GLY A 263 -17.97 2.96 -20.88
C GLY A 263 -17.18 4.25 -20.91
N PHE A 264 -16.04 4.22 -20.24
CA PHE A 264 -15.01 5.24 -20.36
C PHE A 264 -13.67 4.63 -20.75
N VAL A 265 -12.84 5.43 -21.42
CA VAL A 265 -11.41 5.19 -21.58
C VAL A 265 -10.70 6.48 -21.23
N SER A 266 -9.64 6.41 -20.43
CA SER A 266 -8.77 7.52 -20.12
C SER A 266 -7.34 7.25 -20.59
N TYR A 267 -6.60 8.32 -20.83
CA TYR A 267 -5.16 8.31 -21.08
C TYR A 267 -4.51 9.44 -20.30
N SER A 268 -3.36 9.18 -19.71
CA SER A 268 -2.48 10.22 -19.19
C SER A 268 -1.04 10.02 -19.61
N HIS A 269 -0.34 11.14 -19.73
CA HIS A 269 1.11 11.23 -19.86
C HIS A 269 1.61 12.20 -18.80
N GLY A 270 2.68 11.83 -18.09
CA GLY A 270 3.28 12.67 -17.07
C GLY A 270 4.80 12.57 -17.12
N TYR A 271 5.46 13.71 -16.96
CA TYR A 271 6.91 13.82 -16.87
C TYR A 271 7.27 14.74 -15.71
N THR A 272 8.35 14.45 -14.99
CA THR A 272 8.94 15.35 -14.00
C THR A 272 10.44 15.13 -13.87
N ASP A 273 11.23 16.18 -13.72
CA ASP A 273 12.62 16.06 -13.29
C ASP A 273 12.65 15.67 -11.80
N ASN A 274 13.74 15.03 -11.37
CA ASN A 274 13.92 14.74 -9.96
C ASN A 274 14.08 16.02 -9.15
N TRP A 275 13.43 16.08 -7.99
CA TRP A 275 13.54 17.25 -7.10
C TRP A 275 14.90 17.37 -6.43
N ARG A 276 15.60 16.24 -6.28
CA ARG A 276 16.99 16.14 -5.81
C ARG A 276 17.79 15.19 -6.70
N GLY A 277 19.09 15.44 -6.81
CA GLY A 277 19.98 14.61 -7.63
C GLY A 277 19.74 14.78 -9.13
N ALA A 278 20.27 13.84 -9.91
CA ALA A 278 20.04 13.76 -11.35
C ALA A 278 19.01 12.67 -11.66
N GLY A 279 18.16 12.91 -12.65
CA GLY A 279 17.10 11.98 -13.03
C GLY A 279 15.84 12.71 -13.46
N HIS A 280 14.92 11.94 -14.01
CA HIS A 280 13.55 12.35 -14.31
C HIS A 280 12.67 11.10 -14.36
N ASP A 281 11.38 11.27 -14.19
CA ASP A 281 10.39 10.21 -14.22
C ASP A 281 9.41 10.50 -15.36
N GLU A 282 9.03 9.45 -16.09
CA GLU A 282 8.00 9.51 -17.13
C GLU A 282 6.99 8.39 -16.91
N ARG A 283 5.70 8.69 -17.02
CA ARG A 283 4.59 7.74 -16.86
C ARG A 283 3.57 7.94 -17.97
N GLN A 284 3.13 6.84 -18.56
CA GLN A 284 1.96 6.81 -19.44
C GLN A 284 0.97 5.79 -18.89
N HIS A 285 -0.30 6.19 -18.85
CA HIS A 285 -1.33 5.43 -18.17
C HIS A 285 -2.62 5.38 -18.99
N ILE A 286 -3.33 4.26 -18.94
CA ILE A 286 -4.64 4.06 -19.58
C ILE A 286 -5.54 3.33 -18.58
N ASP A 287 -6.69 3.91 -18.25
CA ASP A 287 -7.75 3.21 -17.52
C ASP A 287 -9.00 3.06 -18.38
N PHE A 288 -9.76 2.00 -18.14
CA PHE A 288 -11.06 1.83 -18.79
C PHE A 288 -12.05 1.09 -17.91
N LYS A 289 -13.33 1.36 -18.15
CA LYS A 289 -14.46 0.62 -17.59
C LYS A 289 -15.58 0.56 -18.59
N PHE A 290 -16.12 -0.63 -18.85
CA PHE A 290 -17.36 -0.84 -19.57
C PHE A 290 -18.34 -1.51 -18.63
N LEU A 291 -19.50 -0.90 -18.44
CA LEU A 291 -20.52 -1.31 -17.50
C LEU A 291 -21.83 -1.58 -18.25
N ARG A 292 -22.50 -2.67 -17.87
CA ARG A 292 -23.89 -2.92 -18.20
C ARG A 292 -24.66 -3.24 -16.93
N ASP A 293 -25.70 -2.46 -16.67
CA ASP A 293 -26.68 -2.73 -15.62
C ASP A 293 -28.08 -2.93 -16.22
N TRP A 294 -28.87 -3.83 -15.64
CA TRP A 294 -30.24 -4.12 -16.12
C TRP A 294 -31.27 -4.20 -15.00
N GLY A 295 -31.01 -3.50 -13.90
CA GLY A 295 -31.90 -3.39 -12.74
C GLY A 295 -31.84 -4.59 -11.78
N ASN A 296 -32.54 -4.45 -10.66
CA ASN A 296 -32.54 -5.43 -9.55
C ASN A 296 -31.13 -5.77 -9.03
N ASP A 297 -30.23 -4.79 -8.97
CA ASP A 297 -28.81 -4.94 -8.59
C ASP A 297 -27.97 -5.82 -9.53
N ASN A 298 -28.49 -6.18 -10.71
CA ASN A 298 -27.70 -6.92 -11.68
C ASN A 298 -26.81 -5.99 -12.49
N ARG A 299 -25.50 -6.24 -12.44
CA ARG A 299 -24.49 -5.52 -13.22
C ARG A 299 -23.31 -6.40 -13.57
N ILE A 300 -22.70 -6.13 -14.71
CA ILE A 300 -21.38 -6.63 -15.08
C ILE A 300 -20.52 -5.47 -15.56
N SER A 301 -19.27 -5.45 -15.10
CA SER A 301 -18.27 -4.47 -15.51
C SER A 301 -17.10 -5.22 -16.13
N LEU A 302 -16.43 -4.63 -17.12
CA LEU A 302 -15.08 -4.97 -17.54
C LEU A 302 -14.22 -3.75 -17.23
N ILE A 303 -13.24 -3.89 -16.36
CA ILE A 303 -12.33 -2.83 -15.96
C ILE A 303 -10.89 -3.21 -16.27
N GLY A 304 -10.04 -2.22 -16.50
CA GLY A 304 -8.61 -2.44 -16.55
C GLY A 304 -7.81 -1.16 -16.48
N THR A 305 -6.52 -1.34 -16.19
CA THR A 305 -5.53 -0.28 -16.07
C THR A 305 -4.22 -0.78 -16.68
N TRP A 306 -3.60 0.03 -17.52
CA TRP A 306 -2.30 -0.21 -18.14
C TRP A 306 -1.37 0.94 -17.79
N ASN A 307 -0.19 0.61 -17.27
CA ASN A 307 0.83 1.57 -16.91
C ASN A 307 2.15 1.22 -17.61
N THR A 308 2.83 2.22 -18.16
CA THR A 308 4.26 2.13 -18.48
C THR A 308 4.95 3.31 -17.82
N MET A 309 6.02 3.03 -17.08
CA MET A 309 6.76 4.03 -16.33
C MET A 309 8.26 3.85 -16.56
N VAL A 310 9.00 4.94 -16.59
CA VAL A 310 10.47 4.92 -16.47
C VAL A 310 10.83 5.91 -15.39
N ALA A 311 11.16 5.38 -14.22
CA ALA A 311 11.52 6.17 -13.04
C ALA A 311 13.03 6.21 -12.82
N SER A 312 13.45 7.13 -11.96
CA SER A 312 14.81 7.28 -11.46
C SER A 312 14.91 6.79 -10.02
N TYR A 313 15.98 6.07 -9.72
CA TYR A 313 16.30 5.71 -8.34
C TYR A 313 16.77 6.93 -7.54
N TYR A 314 16.18 7.13 -6.38
CA TYR A 314 16.62 8.03 -5.32
C TYR A 314 17.41 7.24 -4.27
N PRO A 315 18.73 7.46 -4.13
CA PRO A 315 19.51 6.75 -3.11
C PRO A 315 18.91 6.91 -1.72
N LEU A 316 18.78 5.78 -1.01
CA LEU A 316 18.47 5.76 0.40
C LEU A 316 19.65 6.37 1.17
N VAL A 317 19.36 7.06 2.27
CA VAL A 317 20.40 7.77 3.03
C VAL A 317 20.51 7.18 4.44
N ASP A 318 21.73 7.07 4.97
CA ASP A 318 21.91 6.83 6.39
C ASP A 318 21.87 8.15 7.19
N LYS A 319 21.84 8.03 8.51
CA LYS A 319 21.73 9.19 9.40
C LYS A 319 23.00 10.04 9.48
N ALA A 320 24.17 9.47 9.23
CA ALA A 320 25.44 10.20 9.25
C ALA A 320 25.54 11.09 8.01
N ASP A 321 25.30 10.51 6.84
CA ASP A 321 25.33 11.21 5.56
C ASP A 321 24.23 12.26 5.45
N TRP A 322 23.03 11.98 5.98
CA TRP A 322 21.96 12.97 6.08
C TRP A 322 22.39 14.20 6.90
N LYS A 323 23.01 14.01 8.07
CA LYS A 323 23.48 15.12 8.91
C LYS A 323 24.61 15.91 8.28
N GLN A 324 25.49 15.23 7.56
CA GLN A 324 26.65 15.85 6.93
C GLN A 324 26.26 16.67 5.70
N SER A 325 25.38 16.12 4.86
CA SER A 325 25.22 16.61 3.48
C SER A 325 23.79 16.99 3.10
N GLY A 326 22.78 16.61 3.90
CA GLY A 326 21.37 16.91 3.64
C GLY A 326 20.86 16.33 2.30
N PRO A 327 19.71 16.81 1.78
CA PRO A 327 19.06 16.21 0.62
C PRO A 327 19.83 16.39 -0.70
N PHE A 328 20.70 17.40 -0.81
CA PHE A 328 21.45 17.72 -2.04
C PHE A 328 22.93 17.30 -1.98
N GLY A 329 23.32 16.58 -0.95
CA GLY A 329 24.67 16.07 -0.78
C GLY A 329 25.08 15.09 -1.89
N ALA A 330 26.34 15.15 -2.32
CA ALA A 330 26.88 14.20 -3.31
C ALA A 330 26.80 12.74 -2.82
N ALA A 331 27.07 12.49 -1.53
CA ALA A 331 26.93 11.16 -0.93
C ALA A 331 25.48 10.61 -0.95
N ASN A 332 24.49 11.49 -1.05
CA ASN A 332 23.06 11.13 -0.98
C ASN A 332 22.39 11.06 -2.36
N ASN A 333 23.12 11.29 -3.45
CA ASN A 333 22.56 11.39 -4.80
C ASN A 333 23.49 10.77 -5.85
N LEU A 334 22.90 10.23 -6.91
CA LEU A 334 23.64 9.70 -8.05
C LEU A 334 24.33 10.82 -8.86
N ALA A 335 25.46 10.49 -9.49
CA ALA A 335 26.25 11.40 -10.29
C ALA A 335 25.50 11.83 -11.57
N ARG A 336 25.49 13.13 -11.84
CA ARG A 336 24.89 13.72 -13.05
C ARG A 336 25.73 13.47 -14.31
N THR A 337 27.03 13.34 -14.15
CA THR A 337 28.00 13.21 -15.24
C THR A 337 28.76 11.91 -15.06
N TYR A 338 28.93 11.18 -16.15
CA TYR A 338 29.72 9.95 -16.14
C TYR A 338 31.22 10.27 -16.00
N ASP A 339 31.85 9.77 -14.94
CA ASP A 339 33.30 9.82 -14.76
C ASP A 339 33.83 8.43 -14.34
N PRO A 340 34.44 7.66 -15.24
CA PRO A 340 35.00 6.34 -14.90
C PRO A 340 36.21 6.42 -13.96
N ASN A 341 36.76 7.61 -13.68
CA ASN A 341 37.93 7.80 -12.83
C ASN A 341 37.58 8.34 -11.43
N ASP A 342 36.28 8.50 -11.13
CA ASP A 342 35.86 8.90 -9.79
C ASP A 342 36.02 7.76 -8.77
N ALA A 343 35.66 8.02 -7.51
CA ALA A 343 35.78 7.03 -6.45
C ALA A 343 34.84 5.82 -6.64
N ALA A 344 33.75 5.97 -7.40
CA ALA A 344 32.79 4.92 -7.70
C ALA A 344 33.11 4.18 -9.01
N GLY A 345 34.16 4.58 -9.75
CA GLY A 345 34.46 4.06 -11.08
C GLY A 345 33.34 4.35 -12.10
N GLY A 346 32.56 5.41 -11.89
CA GLY A 346 31.37 5.77 -12.67
C GLY A 346 30.15 4.87 -12.43
N ALA A 347 30.18 3.99 -11.42
CA ALA A 347 29.07 3.09 -11.09
C ALA A 347 27.85 3.83 -10.55
N ASP A 348 28.02 5.01 -9.96
CA ASP A 348 26.96 5.87 -9.40
C ASP A 348 26.33 6.83 -10.44
N TYR A 349 26.61 6.63 -11.73
CA TYR A 349 26.06 7.48 -12.79
C TYR A 349 24.55 7.28 -12.96
N ALA A 350 23.78 8.36 -12.79
CA ALA A 350 22.32 8.31 -12.68
C ALA A 350 21.59 7.55 -13.81
N PRO A 351 21.99 7.66 -15.11
CA PRO A 351 21.39 6.89 -16.19
C PRO A 351 21.50 5.36 -16.07
N LEU A 352 22.43 4.83 -15.26
CA LEU A 352 22.52 3.39 -14.99
C LEU A 352 21.37 2.89 -14.10
N TYR A 353 20.76 3.79 -13.31
CA TYR A 353 19.68 3.50 -12.35
C TYR A 353 18.28 3.91 -12.85
N ARG A 354 18.07 3.89 -14.17
CA ARG A 354 16.75 4.11 -14.78
C ARG A 354 15.92 2.84 -14.67
N GLN A 355 14.82 2.90 -13.92
CA GLN A 355 13.93 1.79 -13.58
C GLN A 355 12.68 1.79 -14.49
N PRO A 356 12.65 1.02 -15.59
CA PRO A 356 11.45 0.87 -16.40
C PRO A 356 10.51 -0.21 -15.83
N GLU A 357 9.21 0.06 -15.90
CA GLU A 357 8.15 -0.85 -15.45
C GLU A 357 6.96 -0.81 -16.40
N ARG A 358 6.34 -1.97 -16.66
CA ARG A 358 5.05 -2.10 -17.35
C ARG A 358 4.15 -3.02 -16.58
N ILE A 359 2.91 -2.61 -16.39
CA ILE A 359 1.93 -3.44 -15.72
C ILE A 359 0.55 -3.29 -16.34
N PHE A 360 -0.18 -4.40 -16.40
CA PHE A 360 -1.56 -4.48 -16.84
C PHE A 360 -2.39 -5.18 -15.78
N TYR A 361 -3.51 -4.59 -15.41
CA TYR A 361 -4.53 -5.23 -14.63
C TYR A 361 -5.86 -5.23 -15.37
N VAL A 362 -6.62 -6.32 -15.27
CA VAL A 362 -7.96 -6.43 -15.85
C VAL A 362 -8.85 -7.28 -14.96
N ALA A 363 -10.10 -6.86 -14.77
CA ALA A 363 -11.09 -7.62 -14.04
C ALA A 363 -12.48 -7.51 -14.65
N ALA A 364 -13.36 -8.47 -14.33
CA ALA A 364 -14.76 -8.39 -14.70
C ALA A 364 -15.74 -8.51 -13.50
N PRO A 365 -15.77 -7.50 -12.59
CA PRO A 365 -16.66 -7.51 -11.43
C PRO A 365 -18.12 -7.65 -11.86
N SER A 366 -18.80 -8.65 -11.31
CA SER A 366 -20.16 -9.02 -11.70
C SER A 366 -21.03 -9.28 -10.49
N HIS A 367 -22.24 -8.72 -10.49
CA HIS A 367 -23.25 -8.90 -9.46
C HIS A 367 -24.54 -9.41 -10.12
N PHE A 368 -25.09 -10.50 -9.61
CA PHE A 368 -26.32 -11.10 -10.09
C PHE A 368 -27.29 -11.33 -8.94
N ASN A 369 -28.52 -10.89 -9.11
CA ASN A 369 -29.64 -11.23 -8.26
C ASN A 369 -30.33 -12.46 -8.87
N LEU A 370 -29.98 -13.64 -8.36
CA LEU A 370 -30.38 -14.92 -8.94
C LEU A 370 -31.87 -15.21 -8.68
N THR A 371 -32.29 -15.00 -7.43
CA THR A 371 -33.67 -15.20 -6.96
C THR A 371 -33.95 -14.29 -5.76
N HIS A 372 -35.18 -14.27 -5.23
CA HIS A 372 -35.51 -13.48 -4.04
C HIS A 372 -34.55 -13.78 -2.88
N GLY A 373 -33.74 -12.80 -2.50
CA GLY A 373 -32.78 -12.88 -1.40
C GLY A 373 -31.48 -13.60 -1.73
N LEU A 374 -31.29 -14.16 -2.92
CA LEU A 374 -30.06 -14.87 -3.29
C LEU A 374 -29.27 -14.08 -4.35
N ARG A 375 -28.06 -13.65 -4.00
CA ARG A 375 -27.18 -12.84 -4.85
C ARG A 375 -25.82 -13.50 -5.02
N LEU A 376 -25.28 -13.46 -6.23
CA LEU A 376 -23.94 -13.90 -6.56
C LEU A 376 -23.08 -12.69 -6.94
N LYS A 377 -21.93 -12.55 -6.30
CA LYS A 377 -20.85 -11.64 -6.69
C LYS A 377 -19.69 -12.47 -7.22
N MET A 378 -19.09 -12.08 -8.33
CA MET A 378 -17.88 -12.69 -8.82
C MET A 378 -16.95 -11.66 -9.46
N THR A 379 -15.66 -11.78 -9.18
CA THR A 379 -14.62 -10.94 -9.76
C THR A 379 -13.51 -11.84 -10.28
N PRO A 380 -13.58 -12.30 -11.54
CA PRO A 380 -12.41 -12.82 -12.23
C PRO A 380 -11.45 -11.68 -12.58
N TYR A 381 -10.16 -11.92 -12.48
CA TYR A 381 -9.12 -10.94 -12.76
C TYR A 381 -7.85 -11.58 -13.31
N ALA A 382 -7.04 -10.76 -13.97
CA ALA A 382 -5.70 -11.08 -14.39
C ALA A 382 -4.78 -9.85 -14.27
N GLN A 383 -3.50 -10.13 -14.02
CA GLN A 383 -2.43 -9.16 -13.92
C GLN A 383 -1.21 -9.69 -14.69
N TRP A 384 -0.51 -8.80 -15.36
CA TRP A 384 0.81 -9.04 -15.94
C TRP A 384 1.72 -7.85 -15.63
N SER A 385 2.96 -8.12 -15.22
CA SER A 385 3.99 -7.10 -14.99
C SER A 385 5.32 -7.49 -15.61
N TYR A 386 6.07 -6.49 -16.05
CA TYR A 386 7.45 -6.62 -16.50
C TYR A 386 8.25 -5.38 -16.11
N GLY A 387 9.28 -5.58 -15.32
CA GLY A 387 10.09 -4.52 -14.72
C GLY A 387 11.58 -4.78 -14.82
N ASN A 388 12.36 -3.72 -14.64
CA ASN A 388 13.79 -3.81 -14.37
C ASN A 388 14.20 -2.82 -13.27
N ASP A 389 14.83 -3.31 -12.22
CA ASP A 389 15.49 -2.51 -11.19
C ASP A 389 17.03 -2.62 -11.32
N PRO A 390 17.67 -1.69 -12.04
CA PRO A 390 19.09 -1.78 -12.34
C PRO A 390 20.00 -1.04 -11.35
N SER A 391 21.27 -1.40 -11.38
CA SER A 391 22.35 -0.64 -10.74
C SER A 391 23.61 -0.62 -11.59
N GLY A 392 24.46 0.39 -11.39
CA GLY A 392 25.83 0.36 -11.88
C GLY A 392 26.72 -0.44 -10.94
N THR A 393 27.53 -1.34 -11.50
CA THR A 393 28.43 -2.19 -10.71
C THR A 393 29.61 -2.67 -11.55
N THR A 394 30.61 -3.24 -10.90
CA THR A 394 31.75 -3.88 -11.57
C THR A 394 31.49 -5.37 -11.75
N LEU A 395 31.71 -5.91 -12.95
CA LEU A 395 31.45 -7.31 -13.22
C LEU A 395 32.47 -8.22 -12.50
N ALA A 396 31.98 -9.13 -11.66
CA ALA A 396 32.85 -10.06 -10.92
C ALA A 396 33.29 -11.28 -11.77
N ASP A 397 34.48 -11.81 -11.48
CA ASP A 397 35.07 -12.98 -12.15
C ASP A 397 34.47 -14.34 -11.70
N ALA A 398 33.66 -14.35 -10.65
CA ALA A 398 33.09 -15.57 -10.08
C ALA A 398 31.67 -15.34 -9.55
N GLY A 399 30.93 -16.43 -9.34
CA GLY A 399 29.54 -16.37 -8.84
C GLY A 399 28.51 -16.07 -9.93
N MET A 400 28.84 -16.32 -11.20
CA MET A 400 27.95 -16.07 -12.34
C MET A 400 27.39 -17.38 -12.93
N TYR A 401 26.26 -17.28 -13.60
CA TYR A 401 25.46 -18.39 -14.13
C TYR A 401 24.99 -18.12 -15.55
N ALA A 402 24.79 -19.19 -16.30
CA ALA A 402 24.14 -19.19 -17.60
C ALA A 402 23.27 -20.45 -17.72
N GLU A 403 21.96 -20.27 -17.97
CA GLU A 403 20.98 -21.36 -18.06
C GLU A 403 21.02 -22.33 -16.86
N GLY A 404 21.13 -21.80 -15.64
CA GLY A 404 21.15 -22.59 -14.41
C GLY A 404 22.46 -23.37 -14.16
N GLN A 405 23.50 -23.12 -14.95
CA GLN A 405 24.84 -23.68 -14.75
C GLN A 405 25.81 -22.58 -14.33
N ALA A 406 26.60 -22.84 -13.29
CA ALA A 406 27.69 -21.95 -12.90
C ALA A 406 28.68 -21.80 -14.05
N THR A 407 29.04 -20.57 -14.38
CA THR A 407 30.07 -20.30 -15.37
C THR A 407 31.46 -20.43 -14.73
N PRO A 408 32.45 -21.04 -15.39
CA PRO A 408 33.84 -20.99 -14.94
C PRO A 408 34.34 -19.54 -14.81
N ARG A 409 35.42 -19.33 -14.05
CA ARG A 409 36.17 -18.06 -14.06
C ARG A 409 36.63 -17.71 -15.48
N GLY A 410 36.83 -16.42 -15.75
CA GLY A 410 37.17 -15.89 -17.07
C GLY A 410 35.95 -15.59 -17.93
N VAL A 411 34.88 -15.06 -17.32
CA VAL A 411 33.71 -14.56 -18.03
C VAL A 411 34.10 -13.34 -18.90
N PRO A 412 33.43 -13.05 -20.03
CA PRO A 412 33.73 -11.85 -20.81
C PRO A 412 33.45 -10.57 -20.02
N GLY A 413 34.41 -9.63 -20.01
CA GLY A 413 34.24 -8.30 -19.40
C GLY A 413 34.44 -8.25 -17.88
N VAL A 414 35.22 -9.16 -17.29
CA VAL A 414 35.63 -9.06 -15.87
C VAL A 414 36.23 -7.69 -15.59
N ASP A 415 35.89 -7.13 -14.43
CA ASP A 415 36.30 -5.81 -13.95
C ASP A 415 35.79 -4.61 -14.79
N ASP A 416 35.03 -4.87 -15.86
CA ASP A 416 34.36 -3.80 -16.60
C ASP A 416 33.19 -3.25 -15.77
N LEU A 417 32.94 -1.94 -15.92
CA LEU A 417 31.71 -1.34 -15.46
C LEU A 417 30.54 -1.89 -16.29
N VAL A 418 29.54 -2.40 -15.59
CA VAL A 418 28.33 -2.97 -16.17
C VAL A 418 27.10 -2.39 -15.48
N ARG A 419 25.97 -2.46 -16.18
CA ARG A 419 24.66 -2.27 -15.57
C ARG A 419 24.14 -3.65 -15.17
N ALA A 420 24.09 -3.93 -13.88
CA ALA A 420 23.34 -5.07 -13.36
C ALA A 420 21.85 -4.76 -13.48
N ASN A 421 21.06 -5.72 -13.93
CA ASN A 421 19.63 -5.51 -14.18
C ASN A 421 18.88 -6.54 -13.37
N TRP A 422 17.98 -6.14 -12.48
CA TRP A 422 17.05 -7.05 -11.82
C TRP A 422 15.73 -7.05 -12.58
N THR A 423 15.57 -7.99 -13.51
CA THR A 423 14.35 -8.07 -14.33
C THR A 423 13.34 -9.00 -13.67
N GLN A 424 12.09 -8.56 -13.54
CA GLN A 424 10.98 -9.36 -13.03
C GLN A 424 9.90 -9.48 -14.11
N ASN A 425 9.36 -10.67 -14.33
CA ASN A 425 8.22 -10.90 -15.20
C ASN A 425 7.20 -11.78 -14.50
N SER A 426 6.01 -11.25 -14.27
CA SER A 426 5.03 -11.88 -13.40
C SER A 426 3.67 -11.95 -14.05
N TYR A 427 2.96 -13.03 -13.77
CA TYR A 427 1.59 -13.26 -14.19
C TYR A 427 0.75 -13.67 -12.99
N ARG A 428 -0.46 -13.14 -12.90
CA ARG A 428 -1.44 -13.57 -11.91
C ARG A 428 -2.82 -13.63 -12.53
N ALA A 429 -3.59 -14.65 -12.17
CA ALA A 429 -4.98 -14.76 -12.56
C ALA A 429 -5.78 -15.42 -11.43
N GLY A 430 -6.99 -14.95 -11.20
CA GLY A 430 -7.81 -15.47 -10.12
C GLY A 430 -9.27 -15.17 -10.30
N VAL A 431 -10.08 -15.75 -9.44
CA VAL A 431 -11.50 -15.48 -9.32
C VAL A 431 -11.91 -15.56 -7.86
N ASN A 432 -12.60 -14.52 -7.41
CA ASN A 432 -13.27 -14.52 -6.12
C ASN A 432 -14.79 -14.55 -6.34
N ALA A 433 -15.50 -15.45 -5.66
CA ALA A 433 -16.93 -15.63 -5.83
C ALA A 433 -17.65 -15.76 -4.49
N THR A 434 -18.64 -14.91 -4.26
CA THR A 434 -19.44 -14.83 -3.03
C THR A 434 -20.92 -15.00 -3.34
N LEU A 435 -21.59 -15.91 -2.64
CA LEU A 435 -23.03 -16.09 -2.62
C LEU A 435 -23.58 -15.50 -1.32
N ASP A 436 -24.36 -14.43 -1.42
CA ASP A 436 -25.10 -13.83 -0.31
C ASP A 436 -26.56 -14.35 -0.34
N TRP A 437 -27.05 -14.94 0.75
CA TRP A 437 -28.41 -15.47 0.88
C TRP A 437 -29.14 -14.87 2.09
N HIS A 438 -30.07 -13.97 1.80
CA HIS A 438 -30.96 -13.35 2.77
C HIS A 438 -32.13 -14.28 3.14
N ILE A 439 -32.21 -14.65 4.41
CA ILE A 439 -33.31 -15.42 4.99
C ILE A 439 -33.72 -14.80 6.32
N ALA A 440 -34.92 -14.21 6.36
CA ALA A 440 -35.46 -13.54 7.54
C ALA A 440 -34.50 -12.47 8.11
N ASN A 441 -33.87 -12.74 9.24
CA ASN A 441 -32.93 -11.84 9.92
C ASN A 441 -31.45 -12.20 9.68
N HIS A 442 -31.18 -13.15 8.78
CA HIS A 442 -29.86 -13.67 8.44
C HIS A 442 -29.49 -13.31 7.00
N ASP A 443 -28.22 -12.96 6.78
CA ASP A 443 -27.58 -12.83 5.48
C ASP A 443 -26.40 -13.81 5.47
N LEU A 444 -26.67 -15.04 5.01
CA LEU A 444 -25.66 -16.09 4.93
C LEU A 444 -24.68 -15.76 3.80
N VAL A 445 -23.39 -15.89 4.08
CA VAL A 445 -22.30 -15.65 3.12
C VAL A 445 -21.58 -16.96 2.90
N LEU A 446 -21.44 -17.39 1.65
CA LEU A 446 -20.62 -18.53 1.25
C LEU A 446 -19.75 -18.10 0.09
N GLY A 447 -18.47 -18.44 0.08
CA GLY A 447 -17.65 -18.12 -1.08
C GLY A 447 -16.36 -18.90 -1.18
N ALA A 448 -15.74 -18.72 -2.33
CA ALA A 448 -14.50 -19.37 -2.71
C ALA A 448 -13.63 -18.40 -3.49
N TRP A 449 -12.33 -18.51 -3.27
CA TRP A 449 -11.31 -17.75 -3.98
C TRP A 449 -10.27 -18.70 -4.54
N TYR A 450 -9.94 -18.52 -5.81
CA TYR A 450 -8.82 -19.17 -6.46
C TYR A 450 -7.88 -18.10 -7.02
N ASP A 451 -6.57 -18.28 -6.81
CA ASP A 451 -5.51 -17.43 -7.34
C ASP A 451 -4.36 -18.30 -7.84
N TYR A 452 -3.83 -17.97 -9.00
CA TYR A 452 -2.64 -18.56 -9.59
C TYR A 452 -1.67 -17.45 -9.92
N SER A 453 -0.41 -17.60 -9.50
CA SER A 453 0.66 -16.68 -9.86
C SER A 453 1.93 -17.41 -10.30
N ASP A 454 2.65 -16.80 -11.22
CA ASP A 454 3.93 -17.24 -11.79
C ASP A 454 4.85 -16.02 -11.86
N ASP A 455 5.94 -16.06 -11.10
CA ASP A 455 6.92 -14.99 -10.99
C ASP A 455 8.31 -15.49 -11.41
N ASN A 456 9.05 -14.67 -12.13
CA ASN A 456 10.37 -15.00 -12.67
C ASN A 456 11.28 -13.76 -12.62
N GLU A 457 12.23 -13.79 -11.70
CA GLU A 457 13.24 -12.77 -11.49
C GLU A 457 14.61 -13.25 -11.99
N LYS A 458 15.36 -12.35 -12.64
CA LYS A 458 16.70 -12.64 -13.16
C LYS A 458 17.61 -11.44 -12.99
N GLN A 459 18.89 -11.70 -12.77
CA GLN A 459 19.90 -10.64 -12.66
C GLN A 459 20.92 -10.66 -13.82
N PRO A 460 20.55 -10.35 -15.08
CA PRO A 460 21.51 -10.24 -16.19
C PRO A 460 22.31 -8.94 -16.19
N PHE A 461 23.43 -8.94 -16.91
CA PHE A 461 24.30 -7.77 -17.07
C PHE A 461 24.22 -7.16 -18.46
N THR A 462 24.32 -5.84 -18.54
CA THR A 462 24.44 -5.07 -19.79
C THR A 462 25.74 -4.28 -19.78
N ALA A 463 26.49 -4.33 -20.87
CA ALA A 463 27.74 -3.57 -20.99
C ALA A 463 27.47 -2.06 -20.96
N VAL A 464 28.35 -1.31 -20.29
CA VAL A 464 28.33 0.15 -20.28
C VAL A 464 29.39 0.65 -21.27
N SER A 465 28.99 1.53 -22.18
CA SER A 465 29.93 2.13 -23.15
C SER A 465 30.80 3.22 -22.50
N ALA A 466 31.85 3.65 -23.20
CA ALA A 466 32.81 4.66 -22.71
C ALA A 466 32.21 6.04 -22.38
N ASN A 467 30.95 6.30 -22.73
CA ASN A 467 30.19 7.50 -22.38
C ASN A 467 29.12 7.24 -21.29
N GLY A 468 29.16 6.09 -20.62
CA GLY A 468 28.26 5.74 -19.52
C GLY A 468 26.88 5.24 -19.95
N THR A 469 26.63 4.99 -21.23
CA THR A 469 25.31 4.54 -21.70
C THR A 469 25.18 3.02 -21.72
N ALA A 470 24.02 2.52 -21.29
CA ALA A 470 23.60 1.13 -21.49
C ALA A 470 22.55 1.08 -22.62
N ALA A 471 22.71 0.16 -23.56
CA ALA A 471 21.95 0.16 -24.82
C ALA A 471 20.45 -0.21 -24.69
N ASP A 472 20.07 -0.85 -23.58
CA ASP A 472 18.72 -1.36 -23.37
C ASP A 472 18.34 -1.29 -21.90
N ILE A 473 17.52 -0.29 -21.55
CA ILE A 473 17.09 -0.14 -20.16
C ILE A 473 16.10 -1.22 -19.74
N TRP A 474 15.33 -1.77 -20.70
CA TRP A 474 14.28 -2.77 -20.46
C TRP A 474 14.84 -4.18 -20.37
N VAL A 475 15.94 -4.47 -21.05
CA VAL A 475 16.50 -5.82 -21.19
C VAL A 475 15.52 -6.76 -21.93
N ASP A 476 14.82 -6.21 -22.92
CA ASP A 476 13.83 -6.94 -23.72
C ASP A 476 14.48 -7.93 -24.70
N ARG A 477 15.78 -7.77 -24.94
CA ARG A 477 16.57 -8.58 -25.88
C ARG A 477 17.80 -9.15 -25.20
N ILE A 478 17.82 -10.46 -25.06
CA ILE A 478 19.01 -11.21 -24.58
C ILE A 478 20.27 -10.84 -25.38
N SER A 479 20.16 -10.64 -26.70
CA SER A 479 21.30 -10.23 -27.55
C SER A 479 21.97 -8.90 -27.17
N ARG A 480 21.35 -8.08 -26.32
CA ARG A 480 21.90 -6.81 -25.82
C ARG A 480 22.52 -6.92 -24.43
N THR A 481 22.46 -8.11 -23.82
CA THR A 481 23.12 -8.42 -22.55
C THR A 481 24.49 -9.03 -22.77
N ILE A 482 25.28 -9.14 -21.70
CA ILE A 482 26.55 -9.86 -21.72
C ILE A 482 26.25 -11.35 -21.90
N LEU A 483 26.87 -11.93 -22.92
CA LEU A 483 26.73 -13.34 -23.23
C LEU A 483 28.02 -14.08 -22.93
N THR A 484 27.90 -15.33 -22.48
CA THR A 484 29.01 -16.27 -22.43
C THR A 484 29.53 -16.59 -23.84
N PRO A 485 30.75 -17.15 -24.00
CA PRO A 485 31.31 -17.46 -25.32
C PRO A 485 30.46 -18.41 -26.18
N ASP A 486 29.61 -19.23 -25.57
CA ASP A 486 28.65 -20.13 -26.22
C ASP A 486 27.28 -19.46 -26.49
N GLY A 487 27.14 -18.15 -26.26
CA GLY A 487 25.97 -17.35 -26.62
C GLY A 487 24.83 -17.35 -25.62
N ARG A 488 25.02 -17.89 -24.40
CA ARG A 488 24.02 -17.87 -23.34
C ARG A 488 24.10 -16.59 -22.52
N GLN A 489 22.98 -16.17 -21.93
CA GLN A 489 22.94 -14.97 -21.09
C GLN A 489 23.71 -15.17 -19.79
N LEU A 490 24.65 -14.25 -19.49
CA LEU A 490 25.35 -14.20 -18.21
C LEU A 490 24.46 -13.53 -17.15
N GLN A 491 24.32 -14.16 -16.00
CA GLN A 491 23.48 -13.71 -14.90
C GLN A 491 24.19 -13.92 -13.55
N ALA A 492 23.91 -13.08 -12.56
CA ALA A 492 24.33 -13.33 -11.18
C ALA A 492 23.44 -14.37 -10.47
N GLY A 493 22.19 -14.51 -10.92
CA GLY A 493 21.22 -15.44 -10.36
C GLY A 493 19.80 -15.12 -10.84
N GLY A 494 18.83 -15.76 -10.21
CA GLY A 494 17.42 -15.54 -10.47
C GLY A 494 16.53 -16.47 -9.65
N PHE A 495 15.29 -16.03 -9.44
CA PHE A 495 14.23 -16.75 -8.75
C PHE A 495 13.11 -17.05 -9.73
N HIS A 496 12.44 -18.18 -9.53
CA HIS A 496 11.21 -18.49 -10.23
C HIS A 496 10.30 -19.20 -9.26
N SER A 497 9.11 -18.65 -9.04
CA SER A 497 8.12 -19.26 -8.17
C SER A 497 6.73 -19.27 -8.79
N ILE A 498 6.00 -20.33 -8.48
CA ILE A 498 4.61 -20.52 -8.83
C ILE A 498 3.85 -20.67 -7.52
N ALA A 499 2.77 -19.92 -7.36
CA ALA A 499 1.87 -20.03 -6.23
C ALA A 499 0.45 -20.37 -6.67
N GLN A 500 -0.21 -21.22 -5.89
CA GLN A 500 -1.62 -21.54 -6.03
C GLN A 500 -2.32 -21.32 -4.69
N THR A 501 -3.30 -20.41 -4.68
CA THR A 501 -4.14 -20.15 -3.51
C THR A 501 -5.54 -20.68 -3.77
N ASN A 502 -6.06 -21.45 -2.82
CA ASN A 502 -7.46 -21.79 -2.72
C ASN A 502 -7.96 -21.32 -1.36
N ALA A 503 -9.05 -20.56 -1.31
CA ALA A 503 -9.69 -20.25 -0.05
C ALA A 503 -11.18 -20.55 -0.10
N LEU A 504 -11.71 -21.03 1.02
CA LEU A 504 -13.12 -21.22 1.25
C LEU A 504 -13.53 -20.36 2.44
N TYR A 505 -14.67 -19.69 2.34
CA TYR A 505 -15.18 -18.88 3.43
C TYR A 505 -16.69 -19.01 3.58
N ALA A 506 -17.13 -18.93 4.82
CA ALA A 506 -18.53 -18.95 5.20
C ALA A 506 -18.77 -17.98 6.36
N GLY A 507 -19.95 -17.40 6.42
CA GLY A 507 -20.34 -16.52 7.50
C GLY A 507 -21.83 -16.24 7.52
N ASP A 508 -22.24 -15.48 8.51
CA ASP A 508 -23.62 -15.04 8.69
C ASP A 508 -23.63 -13.63 9.27
N ARG A 509 -24.38 -12.73 8.64
CA ARG A 509 -24.67 -11.40 9.17
C ARG A 509 -26.12 -11.41 9.66
N MET A 510 -26.29 -11.21 10.96
CA MET A 510 -27.57 -11.29 11.63
C MET A 510 -28.02 -9.91 12.10
N THR A 511 -29.31 -9.61 11.95
CA THR A 511 -29.90 -8.34 12.40
C THR A 511 -31.01 -8.55 13.42
N PHE A 512 -30.95 -7.85 14.55
CA PHE A 512 -31.91 -7.99 15.66
C PHE A 512 -32.38 -6.62 16.15
N LEU A 513 -33.37 -6.63 17.07
CA LEU A 513 -33.87 -5.44 17.76
C LEU A 513 -34.31 -4.30 16.82
N HIS A 514 -35.14 -4.63 15.81
CA HIS A 514 -35.53 -3.69 14.76
C HIS A 514 -34.33 -3.10 13.99
N ARG A 515 -33.37 -3.96 13.63
CA ARG A 515 -32.14 -3.61 12.90
C ARG A 515 -31.22 -2.64 13.65
N ARG A 516 -31.27 -2.67 14.99
CA ARG A 516 -30.34 -1.89 15.83
C ARG A 516 -29.14 -2.71 16.27
N LEU A 517 -29.27 -4.03 16.35
CA LEU A 517 -28.17 -4.91 16.71
C LEU A 517 -27.76 -5.70 15.47
N HIS A 518 -26.50 -5.59 15.08
CA HIS A 518 -25.88 -6.38 14.03
C HIS A 518 -24.84 -7.30 14.66
N LEU A 519 -24.86 -8.56 14.27
CA LEU A 519 -23.86 -9.56 14.65
C LEU A 519 -23.34 -10.20 13.38
N GLU A 520 -22.03 -10.33 13.24
CA GLU A 520 -21.37 -11.00 12.14
C GLU A 520 -20.46 -12.08 12.72
N VAL A 521 -20.54 -13.28 12.17
CA VAL A 521 -19.60 -14.37 12.45
C VAL A 521 -19.14 -14.94 11.13
N GLY A 522 -17.86 -15.25 11.03
CA GLY A 522 -17.29 -15.75 9.79
C GLY A 522 -16.05 -16.61 10.02
N PHE A 523 -15.75 -17.42 9.02
CA PHE A 523 -14.56 -18.25 8.97
C PHE A 523 -14.07 -18.32 7.52
N LYS A 524 -12.77 -18.12 7.32
CA LYS A 524 -12.08 -18.34 6.06
C LYS A 524 -10.92 -19.28 6.29
N ASP A 525 -10.68 -20.23 5.41
CA ASP A 525 -9.45 -21.03 5.40
C ASP A 525 -8.72 -20.75 4.10
N VAL A 526 -7.45 -20.34 4.18
CA VAL A 526 -6.60 -20.06 3.02
C VAL A 526 -5.55 -21.16 2.89
N MET A 527 -5.62 -21.90 1.79
CA MET A 527 -4.74 -22.99 1.42
C MET A 527 -3.79 -22.47 0.33
N LEU A 528 -2.51 -22.32 0.67
CA LEU A 528 -1.48 -21.80 -0.22
C LEU A 528 -0.43 -22.88 -0.48
N ASP A 529 -0.22 -23.18 -1.75
CA ASP A 529 0.83 -24.03 -2.25
C ASP A 529 1.82 -23.20 -3.09
N ARG A 530 3.11 -23.34 -2.83
CA ARG A 530 4.20 -22.62 -3.51
C ARG A 530 5.26 -23.60 -3.95
N HIS A 531 5.73 -23.45 -5.18
CA HIS A 531 6.82 -24.19 -5.77
C HIS A 531 7.80 -23.23 -6.43
N GLY A 532 9.10 -23.48 -6.34
CA GLY A 532 10.06 -22.61 -6.99
C GLY A 532 11.45 -23.21 -7.17
N SER A 533 12.26 -22.47 -7.93
CA SER A 533 13.67 -22.74 -8.17
C SER A 533 14.48 -21.44 -8.13
N THR A 534 15.73 -21.52 -7.66
CA THR A 534 16.70 -20.42 -7.73
C THR A 534 18.00 -20.86 -8.37
N THR A 535 18.63 -19.94 -9.10
CA THR A 535 19.95 -20.11 -9.72
C THR A 535 21.04 -19.25 -9.06
N ASP A 536 20.75 -18.72 -7.86
CA ASP A 536 21.68 -17.88 -7.08
C ASP A 536 23.05 -18.56 -6.82
N ALA A 537 24.07 -17.71 -6.79
CA ALA A 537 25.49 -18.02 -6.69
C ALA A 537 25.95 -18.87 -5.52
N ALA A 538 25.20 -18.86 -4.43
CA ALA A 538 25.53 -19.71 -3.31
C ALA A 538 25.05 -21.15 -3.53
N TRP A 539 23.81 -21.35 -3.98
CA TRP A 539 23.20 -22.69 -4.09
C TRP A 539 22.08 -22.71 -5.13
N ASN A 540 22.29 -23.42 -6.24
CA ASN A 540 21.21 -23.74 -7.17
C ASN A 540 20.20 -24.68 -6.47
N GLN A 541 18.99 -24.21 -6.23
CA GLN A 541 17.89 -25.01 -5.68
C GLN A 541 16.83 -25.20 -6.75
N THR A 542 16.60 -26.44 -7.19
CA THR A 542 15.74 -26.72 -8.36
C THR A 542 14.33 -27.17 -8.00
N ASN A 543 14.03 -27.42 -6.72
CA ASN A 543 12.72 -27.89 -6.29
C ASN A 543 12.47 -27.55 -4.82
N VAL A 544 12.13 -26.30 -4.57
CA VAL A 544 11.70 -25.83 -3.25
C VAL A 544 10.20 -25.72 -3.23
N SER A 545 9.57 -26.22 -2.17
CA SER A 545 8.11 -26.12 -2.01
C SER A 545 7.71 -25.79 -0.59
N SER A 546 6.54 -25.15 -0.48
CA SER A 546 5.85 -24.86 0.77
C SER A 546 4.35 -25.06 0.59
N ASN A 547 3.69 -25.59 1.61
CA ASN A 547 2.24 -25.74 1.64
C ASN A 547 1.75 -25.38 3.04
N THR A 548 0.73 -24.53 3.12
CA THR A 548 0.16 -24.03 4.37
C THR A 548 -1.35 -23.87 4.26
N SER A 549 -2.06 -24.14 5.35
CA SER A 549 -3.49 -23.88 5.51
C SER A 549 -3.68 -22.98 6.72
N ILE A 550 -4.41 -21.89 6.54
CA ILE A 550 -4.46 -20.79 7.51
C ILE A 550 -5.92 -20.50 7.83
N PRO A 551 -6.40 -20.97 9.00
CA PRO A 551 -7.76 -20.69 9.45
C PRO A 551 -7.87 -19.27 9.99
N LEU A 552 -8.91 -18.55 9.58
CA LEU A 552 -9.18 -17.15 9.89
C LEU A 552 -10.61 -17.00 10.45
N PRO A 553 -10.86 -17.38 11.71
CA PRO A 553 -12.13 -17.11 12.38
C PRO A 553 -12.27 -15.62 12.71
N ARG A 554 -13.49 -15.10 12.64
CA ARG A 554 -13.77 -13.71 12.95
C ARG A 554 -15.17 -13.49 13.48
N MET A 555 -15.34 -12.40 14.22
CA MET A 555 -16.65 -11.94 14.68
C MET A 555 -16.70 -10.42 14.75
N ALA A 556 -17.88 -9.86 14.58
CA ALA A 556 -18.13 -8.44 14.76
C ALA A 556 -19.53 -8.21 15.32
N ILE A 557 -19.72 -7.15 16.10
CA ILE A 557 -21.00 -6.76 16.68
C ILE A 557 -21.11 -5.25 16.62
N SER A 558 -22.27 -4.74 16.23
CA SER A 558 -22.58 -3.31 16.37
C SER A 558 -23.96 -3.07 16.92
N TYR A 559 -24.10 -1.99 17.68
CA TYR A 559 -25.37 -1.58 18.26
C TYR A 559 -25.63 -0.10 17.98
N GLN A 560 -26.73 0.17 17.28
CA GLN A 560 -27.26 1.48 16.99
C GLN A 560 -28.10 1.97 18.18
N ILE A 561 -27.48 2.74 19.08
CA ILE A 561 -28.12 3.28 20.28
C ILE A 561 -29.27 4.23 19.88
N THR A 562 -28.98 5.12 18.93
CA THR A 562 -29.93 6.00 18.23
C THR A 562 -29.48 6.11 16.78
N PRO A 563 -30.27 6.66 15.83
CA PRO A 563 -29.83 6.81 14.44
C PRO A 563 -28.50 7.56 14.23
N ARG A 564 -28.02 8.32 15.23
CA ARG A 564 -26.78 9.09 15.17
C ARG A 564 -25.63 8.50 15.96
N HIS A 565 -25.88 7.50 16.82
CA HIS A 565 -24.89 6.97 17.76
C HIS A 565 -24.78 5.46 17.59
N GLN A 566 -23.60 4.98 17.20
CA GLN A 566 -23.29 3.56 17.03
C GLN A 566 -22.10 3.20 17.92
N VAL A 567 -22.15 2.01 18.54
CA VAL A 567 -20.97 1.34 19.12
C VAL A 567 -20.72 0.05 18.37
N PHE A 568 -19.46 -0.35 18.23
CA PHE A 568 -19.10 -1.61 17.60
C PHE A 568 -17.90 -2.26 18.28
N PHE A 569 -17.82 -3.57 18.16
CA PHE A 569 -16.65 -4.36 18.53
C PHE A 569 -16.38 -5.39 17.44
N ASN A 570 -15.12 -5.67 17.12
CA ASN A 570 -14.77 -6.82 16.29
C ASN A 570 -13.51 -7.53 16.78
N THR A 571 -13.42 -8.80 16.39
CA THR A 571 -12.21 -9.61 16.45
C THR A 571 -11.98 -10.19 15.06
N THR A 572 -10.87 -9.81 14.43
CA THR A 572 -10.47 -10.27 13.10
C THR A 572 -9.14 -11.00 13.20
N THR A 573 -9.03 -12.14 12.53
CA THR A 573 -7.76 -12.83 12.35
C THR A 573 -7.25 -12.56 10.94
N SER A 574 -5.94 -12.32 10.82
CA SER A 574 -5.28 -12.06 9.55
C SER A 574 -3.92 -12.77 9.51
N PHE A 575 -3.33 -12.84 8.33
CA PHE A 575 -2.01 -13.41 8.14
C PHE A 575 -1.25 -12.63 7.07
N ARG A 576 0.07 -12.84 7.05
CA ARG A 576 0.95 -12.47 5.94
C ARG A 576 1.82 -13.66 5.61
N THR A 577 2.01 -13.92 4.32
CA THR A 577 2.95 -14.91 3.82
C THR A 577 4.33 -14.30 3.66
N PRO A 578 5.41 -15.09 3.86
CA PRO A 578 6.75 -14.63 3.53
C PRO A 578 6.90 -14.31 2.05
N ASP A 579 7.81 -13.37 1.76
CA ASP A 579 8.15 -12.96 0.40
C ASP A 579 8.72 -14.11 -0.45
N GLU A 580 9.01 -13.81 -1.72
CA GLU A 580 9.57 -14.79 -2.65
C GLU A 580 10.91 -15.34 -2.15
N SER A 581 11.79 -14.43 -1.76
CA SER A 581 13.15 -14.74 -1.31
C SER A 581 13.15 -15.71 -0.12
N ALA A 582 12.21 -15.56 0.82
CA ALA A 582 12.08 -16.40 2.01
C ALA A 582 11.62 -17.84 1.74
N LEU A 583 11.21 -18.16 0.51
CA LEU A 583 10.99 -19.54 0.08
C LEU A 583 12.32 -20.30 -0.02
N PHE A 584 13.39 -19.60 -0.43
CA PHE A 584 14.70 -20.15 -0.76
C PHE A 584 15.68 -20.02 0.41
N THR A 585 16.83 -20.71 0.30
CA THR A 585 17.97 -20.47 1.19
C THR A 585 18.72 -19.25 0.69
N THR A 586 18.61 -18.13 1.39
CA THR A 586 19.20 -16.85 0.99
C THR A 586 20.27 -16.40 1.98
N TYR A 587 20.92 -15.28 1.68
CA TYR A 587 21.82 -14.63 2.62
C TYR A 587 21.03 -13.99 3.75
N SER A 588 21.45 -14.26 4.98
CA SER A 588 20.96 -13.60 6.16
C SER A 588 21.28 -12.10 6.06
N PRO A 589 20.28 -11.21 6.14
CA PRO A 589 20.52 -9.76 6.23
C PRO A 589 21.32 -9.38 7.49
N ILE A 590 21.43 -10.31 8.46
CA ILE A 590 22.08 -10.11 9.77
C ILE A 590 23.56 -10.43 9.70
N THR A 591 23.89 -11.60 9.17
CA THR A 591 25.25 -12.15 9.26
C THR A 591 25.99 -12.08 7.93
N GLY A 592 25.29 -11.79 6.83
CA GLY A 592 25.81 -11.99 5.48
C GLY A 592 26.19 -13.46 5.19
N ALA A 593 25.83 -14.38 6.09
CA ALA A 593 26.01 -15.82 5.93
C ALA A 593 24.70 -16.45 5.44
N LEU A 594 24.80 -17.68 4.96
CA LEU A 594 23.65 -18.39 4.41
C LEU A 594 22.68 -18.81 5.52
N ASP A 595 21.41 -18.48 5.33
CA ASP A 595 20.33 -18.83 6.25
C ASP A 595 19.42 -19.89 5.62
N PRO A 596 19.51 -21.17 6.05
CA PRO A 596 18.61 -22.22 5.58
C PRO A 596 17.24 -22.16 6.26
N SER A 597 17.04 -21.29 7.26
CA SER A 597 15.78 -21.20 7.98
C SER A 597 14.72 -20.52 7.13
N ARG A 598 13.56 -21.18 7.05
CA ARG A 598 12.41 -20.63 6.32
C ARG A 598 11.59 -19.79 7.28
N VAL A 599 11.28 -18.57 6.87
CA VAL A 599 10.37 -17.70 7.60
C VAL A 599 8.98 -18.36 7.58
N LYS A 600 8.30 -18.34 8.73
CA LYS A 600 6.93 -18.84 8.85
C LYS A 600 5.98 -17.67 8.66
N ASN A 601 4.78 -17.96 8.16
CA ASN A 601 3.70 -16.99 8.06
C ASN A 601 3.53 -16.22 9.38
N GLN A 602 3.41 -14.91 9.24
CA GLN A 602 2.86 -14.04 10.26
C GLN A 602 1.38 -14.36 10.47
N TYR A 603 0.94 -14.40 11.72
CA TYR A 603 -0.48 -14.50 12.09
C TYR A 603 -0.82 -13.45 13.14
N SER A 604 -1.96 -12.77 12.97
CA SER A 604 -2.43 -11.75 13.89
C SER A 604 -3.86 -11.99 14.35
N VAL A 605 -4.11 -11.66 15.61
CA VAL A 605 -5.45 -11.51 16.17
C VAL A 605 -5.64 -10.04 16.51
N SER A 606 -6.67 -9.45 15.93
CA SER A 606 -6.93 -8.02 16.01
C SER A 606 -8.28 -7.77 16.66
N GLU A 607 -8.31 -6.97 17.72
CA GLU A 607 -9.52 -6.59 18.44
C GLU A 607 -9.74 -5.08 18.36
N GLU A 608 -10.97 -4.66 18.09
CA GLU A 608 -11.33 -3.25 18.01
C GLU A 608 -12.62 -2.97 18.77
N LEU A 609 -12.65 -1.87 19.51
CA LEU A 609 -13.84 -1.31 20.15
C LEU A 609 -13.99 0.14 19.71
N GLY A 610 -15.08 0.46 19.02
CA GLY A 610 -15.29 1.80 18.50
C GLY A 610 -16.66 2.39 18.79
N TYR A 611 -16.71 3.71 18.70
CA TYR A 611 -17.90 4.54 18.83
C TYR A 611 -17.95 5.53 17.68
N ARG A 612 -19.12 5.66 17.03
CA ARG A 612 -19.37 6.60 15.94
C ARG A 612 -20.53 7.53 16.24
N TYR A 613 -20.35 8.77 15.83
CA TYR A 613 -21.36 9.80 15.81
C TYR A 613 -21.58 10.31 14.38
N SER A 614 -22.83 10.23 13.91
CA SER A 614 -23.24 10.72 12.59
C SER A 614 -24.38 11.73 12.76
N GLY A 615 -24.03 12.97 13.09
CA GLY A 615 -24.97 14.08 13.24
C GLY A 615 -25.13 14.89 11.96
N THR A 616 -26.07 15.83 11.96
CA THR A 616 -26.34 16.69 10.81
C THR A 616 -25.21 17.69 10.53
N TRP A 617 -24.45 18.10 11.56
CA TRP A 617 -23.41 19.14 11.44
C TRP A 617 -22.01 18.58 11.68
N LEU A 618 -21.91 17.51 12.46
CA LEU A 618 -20.65 16.91 12.91
C LEU A 618 -20.74 15.40 12.73
N MET A 619 -19.62 14.81 12.30
CA MET A 619 -19.40 13.38 12.20
C MET A 619 -18.05 13.02 12.79
N GLY A 620 -17.92 11.80 13.26
CA GLY A 620 -16.63 11.31 13.72
C GLY A 620 -16.74 10.02 14.51
N GLY A 621 -15.59 9.52 14.94
CA GLY A 621 -15.49 8.32 15.75
C GLY A 621 -14.20 8.25 16.53
N VAL A 622 -14.20 7.31 17.47
CA VAL A 622 -13.02 6.88 18.21
C VAL A 622 -12.98 5.36 18.18
N THR A 623 -11.80 4.80 17.98
CA THR A 623 -11.57 3.36 17.97
C THR A 623 -10.38 3.04 18.87
N LEU A 624 -10.60 2.16 19.85
CA LEU A 624 -9.56 1.50 20.62
C LEU A 624 -9.20 0.19 19.93
N PHE A 625 -7.93 -0.12 19.77
CA PHE A 625 -7.48 -1.37 19.14
C PHE A 625 -6.38 -2.07 19.94
N ASN A 626 -6.36 -3.40 19.86
CA ASN A 626 -5.35 -4.29 20.43
C ASN A 626 -5.06 -5.45 19.48
N TYR A 627 -3.80 -5.57 19.04
CA TYR A 627 -3.33 -6.54 18.07
C TYR A 627 -2.19 -7.36 18.65
N ASP A 628 -2.31 -8.68 18.54
CA ASP A 628 -1.29 -9.64 18.95
C ASP A 628 -0.76 -10.36 17.71
N PHE A 629 0.54 -10.25 17.46
CA PHE A 629 1.23 -10.84 16.31
C PHE A 629 2.10 -12.02 16.72
N THR A 630 2.15 -13.02 15.87
CA THR A 630 3.13 -14.12 15.93
C THR A 630 3.92 -14.15 14.63
N ASN A 631 5.24 -14.36 14.74
CA ASN A 631 6.19 -14.31 13.61
C ASN A 631 6.05 -13.01 12.80
N ARG A 632 6.13 -11.84 13.45
CA ARG A 632 6.05 -10.54 12.79
C ARG A 632 7.11 -10.45 11.69
N GLU A 633 6.68 -10.33 10.45
CA GLU A 633 7.54 -10.27 9.28
C GLU A 633 7.72 -8.82 8.81
N ILE A 634 8.94 -8.33 8.80
CA ILE A 634 9.27 -6.94 8.48
C ILE A 634 10.16 -6.92 7.25
N GLN A 635 9.69 -6.27 6.20
CA GLN A 635 10.51 -6.04 5.02
C GLN A 635 11.69 -5.11 5.34
N THR A 636 12.84 -5.44 4.79
CA THR A 636 14.07 -4.63 4.78
C THR A 636 14.72 -4.79 3.40
N THR A 637 15.88 -4.18 3.22
CA THR A 637 16.66 -4.34 1.98
C THR A 637 18.10 -4.76 2.28
N ILE A 638 18.70 -5.48 1.35
CA ILE A 638 20.11 -5.86 1.36
C ILE A 638 20.76 -5.45 0.03
N ASP A 639 22.03 -5.10 0.07
CA ASP A 639 22.77 -4.79 -1.17
C ASP A 639 23.40 -6.05 -1.75
N VAL A 640 23.02 -6.39 -2.98
CA VAL A 640 23.57 -7.50 -3.78
C VAL A 640 24.10 -6.92 -5.08
N ASN A 641 25.43 -6.97 -5.29
CA ASN A 641 26.09 -6.39 -6.47
C ASN A 641 25.79 -4.89 -6.68
N ASN A 642 25.74 -4.08 -5.62
CA ASN A 642 25.32 -2.67 -5.61
C ASN A 642 23.86 -2.42 -6.04
N ALA A 643 23.04 -3.48 -6.17
CA ALA A 643 21.59 -3.35 -6.28
C ALA A 643 20.97 -3.57 -4.89
N THR A 644 20.04 -2.69 -4.50
CA THR A 644 19.29 -2.83 -3.25
C THR A 644 18.11 -3.76 -3.49
N VAL A 645 18.11 -4.94 -2.88
CA VAL A 645 17.09 -5.99 -3.06
C VAL A 645 16.28 -6.14 -1.78
N ALA A 646 14.97 -6.37 -1.92
CA ALA A 646 14.10 -6.63 -0.78
C ALA A 646 14.42 -7.95 -0.07
N SER A 647 14.25 -7.97 1.25
CA SER A 647 14.41 -9.15 2.11
C SER A 647 13.44 -9.06 3.28
N THR A 648 13.17 -10.18 3.94
CA THR A 648 12.30 -10.21 5.13
C THR A 648 13.06 -10.54 6.42
N LEU A 649 12.75 -9.82 7.50
CA LEU A 649 13.18 -10.08 8.87
C LEU A 649 12.03 -10.69 9.68
N ASN A 650 12.31 -11.73 10.48
CA ASN A 650 11.36 -12.21 11.47
C ASN A 650 11.62 -11.53 12.83
N GLY A 651 10.75 -10.59 13.19
CA GLY A 651 10.77 -9.85 14.45
C GLY A 651 10.16 -10.58 15.65
N GLY A 652 9.65 -11.81 15.49
CA GLY A 652 9.07 -12.60 16.58
C GLY A 652 7.65 -12.15 16.96
N GLY A 653 7.31 -12.21 18.24
CA GLY A 653 6.04 -11.71 18.77
C GLY A 653 6.03 -10.18 18.89
N GLN A 654 4.87 -9.58 18.63
CA GLN A 654 4.65 -8.15 18.81
C GLN A 654 3.23 -7.91 19.33
N THR A 655 3.10 -6.99 20.28
CA THR A 655 1.81 -6.48 20.77
C THR A 655 1.66 -5.04 20.32
N THR A 656 0.54 -4.67 19.72
CA THR A 656 0.27 -3.30 19.25
C THR A 656 -1.09 -2.83 19.71
N ARG A 657 -1.14 -1.68 20.38
CA ARG A 657 -2.38 -1.14 20.94
C ARG A 657 -2.42 0.36 20.84
N GLY A 658 -3.61 0.92 20.68
CA GLY A 658 -3.73 2.33 20.42
C GLY A 658 -5.15 2.85 20.37
N VAL A 659 -5.23 4.12 19.99
CA VAL A 659 -6.48 4.87 19.86
C VAL A 659 -6.43 5.69 18.58
N ASP A 660 -7.41 5.48 17.72
CA ASP A 660 -7.67 6.32 16.56
C ASP A 660 -8.85 7.24 16.83
N VAL A 661 -8.72 8.50 16.43
CA VAL A 661 -9.77 9.52 16.51
C VAL A 661 -9.90 10.19 15.16
N GLU A 662 -11.13 10.37 14.70
CA GLU A 662 -11.44 11.08 13.47
C GLU A 662 -12.70 11.93 13.67
N VAL A 663 -12.66 13.20 13.29
CA VAL A 663 -13.79 14.14 13.45
C VAL A 663 -13.81 15.11 12.28
N GLY A 664 -14.99 15.38 11.75
CA GLY A 664 -15.17 16.42 10.75
C GLY A 664 -16.60 16.92 10.68
N THR A 665 -16.79 18.00 9.95
CA THR A 665 -18.10 18.67 9.85
C THR A 665 -18.72 18.44 8.49
N HIS A 666 -20.05 18.42 8.45
CA HIS A 666 -20.73 18.73 7.19
C HIS A 666 -20.47 20.21 6.84
N PRO A 667 -20.52 20.60 5.56
CA PRO A 667 -20.25 21.97 5.16
C PRO A 667 -21.08 22.99 5.95
N TRP A 668 -20.38 23.89 6.64
CA TRP A 668 -20.95 24.98 7.42
C TRP A 668 -20.47 26.29 6.82
N HIS A 669 -21.37 27.03 6.16
CA HIS A 669 -21.01 28.22 5.36
C HIS A 669 -19.86 27.94 4.39
N HIS A 670 -19.94 26.81 3.66
CA HIS A 670 -18.94 26.34 2.70
C HIS A 670 -17.64 25.81 3.31
N TRP A 671 -17.47 25.84 4.63
CA TRP A 671 -16.30 25.29 5.32
C TRP A 671 -16.56 23.89 5.85
N SER A 672 -15.59 23.00 5.67
CA SER A 672 -15.61 21.64 6.20
C SER A 672 -14.29 21.29 6.89
N PRO A 673 -14.10 21.67 8.17
CA PRO A 673 -13.00 21.18 8.99
C PRO A 673 -12.96 19.67 9.14
N TYR A 674 -11.75 19.12 9.24
CA TYR A 674 -11.42 17.72 9.50
C TYR A 674 -10.22 17.65 10.47
N LEU A 675 -10.26 16.69 11.40
CA LEU A 675 -9.20 16.38 12.34
C LEU A 675 -9.09 14.86 12.48
N SER A 676 -7.86 14.36 12.52
CA SER A 676 -7.57 12.96 12.82
C SER A 676 -6.35 12.84 13.74
N GLY A 677 -6.26 11.73 14.46
CA GLY A 677 -5.08 11.42 15.24
C GLY A 677 -5.03 9.95 15.67
N GLU A 678 -3.81 9.47 15.87
CA GLU A 678 -3.51 8.14 16.38
C GLU A 678 -2.54 8.26 17.56
N TYR A 679 -2.82 7.54 18.63
CA TYR A 679 -1.82 7.15 19.63
C TYR A 679 -1.51 5.67 19.48
N LEU A 680 -0.23 5.33 19.31
CA LEU A 680 0.24 3.97 19.06
C LEU A 680 1.28 3.55 20.10
N HIS A 681 1.06 2.38 20.70
CA HIS A 681 2.02 1.71 21.57
C HIS A 681 2.25 0.28 21.07
N ALA A 682 3.37 0.08 20.38
CA ALA A 682 3.79 -1.19 19.81
C ALA A 682 5.07 -1.69 20.49
N THR A 683 5.04 -2.92 21.03
CA THR A 683 6.16 -3.53 21.77
C THR A 683 6.57 -4.87 21.15
N ILE A 684 7.87 -5.12 21.12
CA ILE A 684 8.45 -6.41 20.74
C ILE A 684 8.36 -7.35 21.95
N ASP A 685 7.81 -8.55 21.77
CA ASP A 685 7.51 -9.47 22.88
C ASP A 685 8.64 -10.49 23.15
N ASN A 686 9.65 -10.53 22.28
CA ASN A 686 10.75 -11.50 22.34
C ASN A 686 12.12 -10.85 22.11
N ASP A 687 13.16 -11.57 22.54
CA ASP A 687 14.55 -11.28 22.16
C ASP A 687 14.81 -11.89 20.78
N ILE A 688 15.29 -11.09 19.82
CA ILE A 688 15.43 -11.50 18.43
C ILE A 688 16.80 -12.16 18.21
N SER A 689 16.82 -13.27 17.47
CA SER A 689 18.05 -13.98 17.16
C SER A 689 18.92 -13.23 16.17
N ALA A 690 20.21 -13.09 16.48
CA ALA A 690 21.20 -12.51 15.60
C ALA A 690 22.57 -13.16 15.86
N ASN A 691 23.24 -13.61 14.78
CA ASN A 691 24.57 -14.21 14.79
C ASN A 691 24.78 -15.35 15.82
N GLY A 692 23.77 -16.23 15.98
CA GLY A 692 23.84 -17.35 16.92
C GLY A 692 23.66 -16.99 18.40
N ASP A 693 23.35 -15.73 18.70
CA ASP A 693 22.97 -15.21 20.02
C ASP A 693 21.58 -14.53 19.93
N LEU A 694 21.14 -13.88 21.00
CA LEU A 694 19.90 -13.12 21.09
C LEU A 694 20.21 -11.65 21.41
N LEU A 695 19.61 -10.73 20.65
CA LEU A 695 19.57 -9.31 21.00
C LEU A 695 18.48 -9.08 22.06
N PRO A 696 18.75 -8.30 23.12
CA PRO A 696 17.79 -8.05 24.20
C PRO A 696 16.71 -7.03 23.76
N THR A 697 15.86 -7.44 22.83
CA THR A 697 14.83 -6.60 22.20
C THR A 697 13.47 -6.67 22.90
N ARG A 698 13.27 -7.63 23.81
CA ARG A 698 11.99 -7.79 24.49
C ARG A 698 11.62 -6.55 25.32
N GLY A 699 10.42 -6.05 25.09
CA GLY A 699 9.87 -4.85 25.74
C GLY A 699 10.29 -3.53 25.08
N LEU A 700 11.11 -3.57 24.03
CA LEU A 700 11.44 -2.39 23.23
C LEU A 700 10.30 -2.05 22.26
N THR A 701 10.30 -0.80 21.79
CA THR A 701 9.29 -0.29 20.86
C THR A 701 9.53 -0.89 19.47
N ALA A 702 8.46 -1.34 18.81
CA ALA A 702 8.57 -1.86 17.45
C ALA A 702 9.05 -0.76 16.47
N VAL A 703 9.79 -1.16 15.44
CA VAL A 703 10.19 -0.25 14.35
C VAL A 703 8.96 0.25 13.58
N ASN A 704 9.11 1.37 12.85
CA ASN A 704 8.03 1.95 12.02
C ASN A 704 6.73 2.29 12.76
N SER A 705 6.80 2.44 14.08
CA SER A 705 5.64 2.67 14.95
C SER A 705 5.72 4.05 15.62
N PRO A 706 5.39 5.15 14.91
CA PRO A 706 5.38 6.48 15.51
C PRO A 706 4.33 6.54 16.62
N THR A 707 4.72 6.99 17.82
CA THR A 707 3.82 6.96 18.99
C THR A 707 2.62 7.88 18.88
N LEU A 708 2.74 8.98 18.12
CA LEU A 708 1.68 9.97 17.91
C LEU A 708 1.69 10.43 16.46
N GLN A 709 0.53 10.40 15.84
CA GLN A 709 0.27 11.02 14.54
C GLN A 709 -0.97 11.91 14.65
N ALA A 710 -0.99 13.03 13.93
CA ALA A 710 -2.15 13.91 13.90
C ALA A 710 -2.24 14.64 12.56
N SER A 711 -3.46 14.78 12.03
CA SER A 711 -3.72 15.58 10.83
C SER A 711 -4.85 16.56 11.06
N ALA A 712 -4.75 17.72 10.43
CA ALA A 712 -5.80 18.72 10.38
C ALA A 712 -6.03 19.17 8.94
N GLY A 713 -7.29 19.29 8.55
CA GLY A 713 -7.72 19.71 7.22
C GLY A 713 -8.80 20.78 7.31
N LEU A 714 -8.76 21.74 6.40
CA LEU A 714 -9.80 22.75 6.23
C LEU A 714 -10.12 22.89 4.75
N SER A 715 -11.31 22.42 4.35
CA SER A 715 -11.83 22.61 2.99
C SER A 715 -12.79 23.80 2.95
N TYR A 716 -12.77 24.54 1.85
CA TYR A 716 -13.75 25.54 1.44
C TYR A 716 -14.24 25.22 0.03
N ASP A 717 -15.55 25.29 -0.22
CA ASP A 717 -16.12 25.17 -1.58
C ASP A 717 -17.49 25.86 -1.66
N ASP A 718 -17.59 26.96 -2.40
CA ASP A 718 -18.85 27.68 -2.65
C ASP A 718 -19.50 27.34 -4.00
N GLY A 719 -18.95 26.34 -4.70
CA GLY A 719 -19.33 25.96 -6.06
C GLY A 719 -18.48 26.61 -7.14
N HIS A 720 -17.87 27.78 -6.86
CA HIS A 720 -16.95 28.50 -7.74
C HIS A 720 -15.54 28.54 -7.15
N PHE A 721 -15.35 29.28 -6.06
CA PHE A 721 -14.11 29.29 -5.30
C PHE A 721 -14.04 28.05 -4.43
N PHE A 722 -12.92 27.37 -4.49
CA PHE A 722 -12.63 26.26 -3.60
C PHE A 722 -11.19 26.34 -3.12
N GLY A 723 -10.93 25.70 -1.99
CA GLY A 723 -9.60 25.56 -1.45
C GLY A 723 -9.53 24.50 -0.38
N MET A 724 -8.31 24.08 -0.09
CA MET A 724 -8.01 23.12 0.94
C MET A 724 -6.64 23.43 1.56
N ALA A 725 -6.57 23.51 2.88
CA ALA A 725 -5.31 23.50 3.60
C ALA A 725 -5.25 22.25 4.47
N SER A 726 -4.11 21.57 4.49
CA SER A 726 -3.87 20.43 5.37
C SER A 726 -2.50 20.47 6.02
N VAL A 727 -2.41 19.92 7.23
CA VAL A 727 -1.18 19.72 7.98
C VAL A 727 -1.19 18.32 8.55
N LYS A 728 -0.04 17.65 8.51
CA LYS A 728 0.20 16.34 9.11
C LYS A 728 1.45 16.39 9.98
N TYR A 729 1.32 15.90 11.20
CA TYR A 729 2.43 15.67 12.13
C TYR A 729 2.64 14.16 12.30
N VAL A 730 3.89 13.72 12.17
CA VAL A 730 4.32 12.34 12.45
C VAL A 730 5.40 12.40 13.52
N GLY A 731 5.16 11.71 14.63
CA GLY A 731 6.12 11.59 15.72
C GLY A 731 7.35 10.77 15.33
N HIS A 732 8.38 10.82 16.20
CA HIS A 732 9.57 9.99 16.02
C HIS A 732 9.22 8.49 15.98
N GLN A 733 9.96 7.73 15.17
CA GLN A 733 9.84 6.27 15.08
C GLN A 733 11.24 5.64 15.09
N TYR A 734 11.39 4.47 15.72
CA TYR A 734 12.65 3.75 15.72
C TYR A 734 12.92 3.09 14.37
N ALA A 735 14.18 3.16 13.95
CA ALA A 735 14.67 2.48 12.74
C ALA A 735 15.36 1.16 13.07
N THR A 736 15.66 0.94 14.36
CA THR A 736 16.30 -0.29 14.85
C THR A 736 15.49 -1.00 15.92
N PHE A 737 15.53 -2.34 15.90
CA PHE A 737 14.86 -3.18 16.89
C PHE A 737 15.42 -2.97 18.30
N MET A 738 16.72 -2.67 18.42
CA MET A 738 17.37 -2.30 19.69
C MET A 738 17.05 -0.88 20.16
N ASN A 739 16.27 -0.10 19.40
CA ASN A 739 15.88 1.27 19.71
C ASN A 739 17.09 2.21 19.96
N ASP A 740 18.25 1.89 19.41
CA ASP A 740 19.49 2.65 19.53
C ASP A 740 19.64 3.72 18.42
N GLU A 741 18.78 3.68 17.39
CA GLU A 741 18.61 4.73 16.40
C GLU A 741 17.13 4.98 16.01
N ARG A 742 16.78 6.26 15.85
CA ARG A 742 15.42 6.72 15.52
C ARG A 742 15.40 7.82 14.47
N LEU A 743 14.31 7.84 13.71
CA LEU A 743 13.89 8.96 12.86
C LEU A 743 13.36 10.11 13.74
N SER A 744 13.64 11.36 13.36
CA SER A 744 13.04 12.52 14.01
C SER A 744 11.58 12.70 13.62
N ASP A 745 10.83 13.45 14.43
CA ASP A 745 9.49 13.93 14.08
C ASP A 745 9.54 14.92 12.90
N HIS A 746 8.42 15.05 12.20
CA HIS A 746 8.28 15.99 11.09
C HIS A 746 6.83 16.46 10.91
N THR A 747 6.66 17.62 10.27
CA THR A 747 5.35 18.23 10.01
C THR A 747 5.27 18.74 8.58
N THR A 748 4.46 18.11 7.75
CA THR A 748 4.22 18.55 6.38
C THR A 748 2.91 19.32 6.28
N GLY A 749 2.81 20.22 5.31
CA GLY A 749 1.60 20.97 5.04
C GLY A 749 1.38 21.16 3.54
N ASN A 750 0.12 21.06 3.11
CA ASN A 750 -0.29 21.22 1.72
C ASN A 750 -1.37 22.30 1.62
N LEU A 751 -1.45 22.97 0.47
CA LEU A 751 -2.45 23.97 0.16
C LEU A 751 -2.92 23.81 -1.28
N ALA A 752 -4.22 23.82 -1.50
CA ALA A 752 -4.83 23.90 -2.80
C ALA A 752 -5.82 25.07 -2.83
N PHE A 753 -5.90 25.77 -3.96
CA PHE A 753 -6.99 26.72 -4.21
C PHE A 753 -7.26 26.82 -5.70
N GLY A 754 -8.49 27.13 -6.05
CA GLY A 754 -8.88 27.26 -7.44
C GLY A 754 -10.21 27.96 -7.64
N TYR A 755 -10.54 28.13 -8.91
CA TYR A 755 -11.78 28.74 -9.36
C TYR A 755 -12.41 27.89 -10.46
N ARG A 756 -13.68 27.56 -10.25
CA ARG A 756 -14.54 26.82 -11.17
C ARG A 756 -15.52 27.79 -11.83
N MET A 757 -15.40 27.91 -13.14
CA MET A 757 -16.22 28.78 -13.97
C MET A 757 -17.58 28.13 -14.26
N ASP A 758 -18.54 28.96 -14.68
CA ASP A 758 -19.75 28.45 -15.33
C ASP A 758 -19.40 27.80 -16.67
N SER A 759 -20.22 26.82 -17.07
CA SER A 759 -20.09 26.19 -18.38
C SER A 759 -20.20 27.23 -19.50
N HIS A 760 -19.30 27.14 -20.48
CA HIS A 760 -19.23 28.08 -21.59
C HIS A 760 -19.05 27.33 -22.91
N TYR A 761 -20.01 27.53 -23.82
CA TYR A 761 -20.04 26.85 -25.12
C TYR A 761 -20.02 25.31 -24.96
N PHE A 762 -19.07 24.58 -25.55
CA PHE A 762 -18.94 23.13 -25.34
C PHE A 762 -18.20 22.76 -24.05
N LEU A 763 -17.60 23.71 -23.34
CA LEU A 763 -16.83 23.44 -22.13
C LEU A 763 -17.76 23.41 -20.91
N SER A 764 -17.80 22.26 -20.24
CA SER A 764 -18.53 22.07 -18.99
C SER A 764 -17.64 22.41 -17.80
N ARG A 765 -17.98 23.50 -17.10
CA ARG A 765 -17.32 24.00 -15.87
C ARG A 765 -15.78 24.01 -15.91
N PRO A 766 -15.16 24.85 -16.76
CA PRO A 766 -13.70 25.04 -16.73
C PRO A 766 -13.20 25.37 -15.33
N GLU A 767 -12.07 24.80 -14.93
CA GLU A 767 -11.46 24.97 -13.62
C GLU A 767 -9.98 25.32 -13.75
N PHE A 768 -9.52 26.25 -12.91
CA PHE A 768 -8.10 26.54 -12.71
C PHE A 768 -7.73 26.33 -11.26
N ARG A 769 -6.65 25.59 -11.00
CA ARG A 769 -6.21 25.22 -9.66
C ARG A 769 -4.71 25.38 -9.49
N MET A 770 -4.32 25.76 -8.29
CA MET A 770 -2.94 25.71 -7.80
C MET A 770 -2.86 24.72 -6.64
N ASN A 771 -1.86 23.83 -6.68
CA ASN A 771 -1.53 22.89 -5.61
C ASN A 771 -0.11 23.19 -5.12
N PHE A 772 0.06 23.32 -3.81
CA PHE A 772 1.32 23.49 -3.10
C PHE A 772 1.49 22.29 -2.18
N ILE A 773 2.57 21.54 -2.38
CA ILE A 773 2.91 20.34 -1.62
C ILE A 773 4.15 20.67 -0.80
N ASN A 774 4.14 20.32 0.49
CA ASN A 774 5.20 20.71 1.43
C ASN A 774 5.45 22.24 1.42
N ILE A 775 4.39 23.02 1.70
CA ILE A 775 4.38 24.49 1.59
C ILE A 775 5.43 25.19 2.48
N THR A 776 5.87 24.54 3.56
CA THR A 776 6.91 25.04 4.46
C THR A 776 8.33 24.74 3.95
N ASN A 777 8.46 23.99 2.86
CA ASN A 777 9.72 23.47 2.32
C ASN A 777 10.57 22.77 3.38
N GLN A 778 9.95 21.95 4.23
CA GLN A 778 10.69 21.17 5.21
C GLN A 778 11.52 20.11 4.47
N HIS A 779 12.82 20.02 4.75
CA HIS A 779 13.65 18.89 4.34
C HIS A 779 13.72 17.89 5.49
N TYR A 780 13.22 16.69 5.25
CA TYR A 780 13.06 15.68 6.29
C TYR A 780 13.27 14.29 5.72
N LEU A 781 13.49 13.33 6.61
CA LEU A 781 13.45 11.91 6.28
C LEU A 781 12.01 11.45 6.46
N SER A 782 11.37 10.96 5.39
CA SER A 782 9.92 10.69 5.36
C SER A 782 9.54 9.36 5.98
N GLY A 783 10.47 8.41 6.05
CA GLY A 783 10.28 7.12 6.70
C GLY A 783 11.55 6.28 6.71
N VAL A 784 11.51 5.18 7.45
CA VAL A 784 12.59 4.18 7.44
C VAL A 784 12.42 3.34 6.17
N ALA A 785 13.49 3.22 5.40
CA ALA A 785 13.52 2.42 4.18
C ALA A 785 14.01 0.99 4.48
N ALA A 786 15.14 0.87 5.17
CA ALA A 786 15.71 -0.41 5.59
C ALA A 786 15.94 -0.43 7.10
N PRO A 787 15.04 -1.02 7.90
CA PRO A 787 15.29 -1.20 9.32
C PRO A 787 16.39 -2.24 9.57
N THR A 788 17.21 -2.02 10.59
CA THR A 788 18.28 -2.94 11.03
C THR A 788 18.08 -3.37 12.48
N PHE A 789 18.78 -4.40 12.93
CA PHE A 789 18.66 -4.88 14.31
C PHE A 789 19.15 -3.87 15.34
N ASN A 790 20.35 -3.36 15.13
CA ASN A 790 21.07 -2.45 16.02
C ASN A 790 21.97 -1.55 15.17
N ALA A 791 21.96 -0.25 15.43
CA ALA A 791 22.86 0.69 14.77
C ALA A 791 24.27 0.68 15.40
N ARG A 792 24.38 0.18 16.64
CA ARG A 792 25.63 0.11 17.41
C ARG A 792 25.92 -1.31 17.84
N ASP A 793 27.19 -1.64 17.95
CA ASP A 793 27.64 -2.92 18.50
C ASP A 793 26.94 -3.21 19.83
N THR A 794 26.27 -4.35 19.91
CA THR A 794 25.45 -4.75 21.06
C THR A 794 25.91 -6.09 21.58
N THR A 795 26.09 -6.20 22.89
CA THR A 795 26.36 -7.49 23.54
C THR A 795 25.06 -8.28 23.64
N GLY A 796 25.01 -9.43 22.96
CA GLY A 796 23.89 -10.38 23.04
C GLY A 796 23.72 -10.97 24.43
N VAL A 797 22.57 -11.59 24.67
CA VAL A 797 22.18 -12.18 25.97
C VAL A 797 23.19 -13.24 26.43
N HIS A 798 23.84 -13.95 25.51
CA HIS A 798 24.87 -14.95 25.81
C HIS A 798 26.31 -14.40 25.77
N GLY A 799 26.48 -13.09 25.64
CA GLY A 799 27.77 -12.40 25.76
C GLY A 799 28.52 -12.18 24.45
N THR A 800 27.96 -12.57 23.30
CA THR A 800 28.58 -12.34 21.98
C THR A 800 28.39 -10.89 21.56
N THR A 801 29.41 -10.23 21.01
CA THR A 801 29.23 -8.91 20.38
C THR A 801 28.61 -9.06 19.00
N ILE A 802 27.46 -8.45 18.80
CA ILE A 802 26.74 -8.37 17.53
C ILE A 802 27.02 -7.00 16.94
N ALA A 803 27.60 -6.97 15.73
CA ALA A 803 28.02 -5.73 15.08
C ALA A 803 26.81 -4.84 14.74
N GLY A 804 26.99 -3.52 14.86
CA GLY A 804 26.00 -2.53 14.43
C GLY A 804 25.95 -2.37 12.90
N GLN A 805 24.77 -2.11 12.38
CA GLN A 805 24.53 -1.75 10.99
C GLN A 805 23.62 -0.53 10.92
N ALA A 806 24.06 0.50 10.19
CA ALA A 806 23.27 1.72 10.02
C ALA A 806 21.98 1.43 9.23
N PRO A 807 20.81 1.82 9.73
CA PRO A 807 19.58 1.79 8.95
C PRO A 807 19.59 2.90 7.89
N THR A 808 18.77 2.74 6.86
CA THR A 808 18.60 3.74 5.80
C THR A 808 17.18 4.29 5.74
N TYR A 809 17.03 5.47 5.14
CA TYR A 809 15.82 6.28 5.18
C TYR A 809 15.44 6.82 3.80
N TYR A 810 14.14 6.98 3.60
CA TYR A 810 13.61 7.79 2.50
C TYR A 810 13.79 9.27 2.81
N VAL A 811 14.14 10.05 1.79
CA VAL A 811 14.23 11.52 1.88
C VAL A 811 12.93 12.11 1.35
N GLY A 812 12.16 12.78 2.19
CA GLY A 812 10.87 13.37 1.81
C GLY A 812 10.99 14.46 0.76
N GLY A 813 10.02 14.51 -0.16
CA GLY A 813 9.97 15.49 -1.23
C GLY A 813 9.96 16.95 -0.75
N GLY A 814 10.71 17.81 -1.46
CA GLY A 814 10.72 19.26 -1.21
C GLY A 814 9.43 19.97 -1.63
N LEU A 815 9.42 21.31 -1.54
CA LEU A 815 8.30 22.13 -2.02
C LEU A 815 8.02 21.85 -3.51
N ALA A 816 6.78 21.50 -3.83
CA ALA A 816 6.30 21.42 -5.22
C ALA A 816 5.08 22.29 -5.40
N VAL A 817 5.00 22.95 -6.57
CA VAL A 817 3.87 23.79 -6.96
C VAL A 817 3.41 23.35 -8.34
N LEU A 818 2.13 23.03 -8.48
CA LEU A 818 1.51 22.67 -9.75
C LEU A 818 0.36 23.60 -10.04
N PHE A 819 0.34 24.16 -11.25
CA PHE A 819 -0.86 24.73 -11.85
C PHE A 819 -1.58 23.66 -12.66
N THR A 820 -2.91 23.63 -12.59
CA THR A 820 -3.75 22.74 -13.40
C THR A 820 -4.89 23.54 -14.02
N ALA A 821 -5.16 23.29 -15.30
CA ALA A 821 -6.38 23.71 -15.98
C ALA A 821 -7.16 22.46 -16.38
N SER A 822 -8.45 22.40 -16.06
CA SER A 822 -9.30 21.26 -16.41
C SER A 822 -10.69 21.67 -16.87
N THR A 823 -11.39 20.78 -17.56
CA THR A 823 -12.76 21.01 -18.05
C THR A 823 -13.42 19.71 -18.44
N GLY A 824 -14.73 19.61 -18.25
CA GLY A 824 -15.57 18.63 -18.95
C GLY A 824 -15.99 19.14 -20.34
N PHE A 825 -16.54 18.29 -21.19
CA PHE A 825 -17.16 18.67 -22.48
C PHE A 825 -18.17 17.64 -23.00
#